data_AF-A0A0M2PNC5-F1
#
_entry.id   AF-A0A0M2PNC5-F1
#
_cell.length_a   1.000
_cell.length_b   1.000
_cell.length_c   1.000
_cell.angle_alpha   90.00
_cell.angle_beta   90.00
_cell.angle_gamma   90.00
#
_symmetry.space_group_name_H-M   'P 1'
#
loop_
_entity.id
_entity.type
_entity.pdbx_description
1 polymer ?
#
loop_
_entity_poly.entity_id
_entity_poly.type
_entity_poly.pdbx_seq_one_letter_code
_entity_poly.pdbx_strand_id
1 'polypeptide(L)'
;MSALLISLTVLGCPFTSVSAAEDSGYYQEPFRNQFHFSPEANWMNDPNGMVYYDGEYHLFYQYHPYGTTWGPMHWGHAVSKDLVHWKHLPIALSPDENGDIFSGSAVIDWNNTAGFGKEAMVAIFTHSGEKGQVQSLAYSLDKGRTWEKYEGNPVMPNPPIPDWRDPKVFWHEDTSKWVMALTAKDKVMFYTSPNLKDWEFASEFGPDGGIQANSLDRTSYAMSSQAGGSFSYNGDITLNEKNGREGAGGLVFRADKDAKNGYVANLDAKNDVVTLSKNVDGISKEIARKQLTLKTSTTYQVKIDTNGDQIKVAVNDQFVIEVNDPTFESGYYGLSAWNSTAAFRNVEFNNKSNFVTNLSKWKVIGGTWEDTLAGKNGSSADDAFIMSGQTADDLLYEANLMISGDKGGNGAGALVFRADADAKNGYVANIDVLNDTIKLMKTENGKITVLAEKTRSLDTDKAYHLKVSTYGENIKVYVDGDLVHDINDATFSSGYVGLNIWNSSTNFQDVQLNKNIITNEKEIKNHDFETGDLTGWSTIEGNAFTNDHVTNTASYWGGPFGHEGNYHLWGFSDLQGGDDATGELHSSYFKLGGSGEINFLLGGGNDISNRYVSLVRASDNKELIRQANTKFNDEKYNKYVWDASDYIGEVLYMKVVDQAEGGWGHINLDDVHVYNEGPMPTEVDNVAKEPVEAEIKQSGTLTDWTAVSGEWIPSTQGSNGGIWECPALVELPIDGDPTKTKWVLQVSLNDGAPAGGSGMQYFVGSFDGKTFKNENPSDQVLWTDYGADYYAAVEWSGIEGENGEKYWLGWMSNWHYANNTPTSSWRSSMSLPRKMELTQTEDGLRLKQTPVSINSIRDNSKKVSYKNKVISNGSNLLDDFSGDAFEMIAEFDVSNTKSTEFGFEVRKGSADEHTKIGYDVANKQLFVDRTKSDSFDYGSSIVDMHDGPLSVSDGTVKMHIFVDRSAVEVFGNNGETVITDQIFPSPTSKGVKIYSKDGNVTLKSLNIYPIKSIWKKSGFKSTIKSWKSVNGSWADTIAGKQGQSSGDAFTLSKEAGSDFKYEADIKILDTDSHPNDPNKDRVGNLVGAGALVFRSDSEGKNAYAVNVDVKHNVVKLIKFVNGVGHDLGTYNNDGKLKLEVNKSYHLKVVTVGESIKAYLDGKLVIDKNDQTYKEGYFGLNVWDSTVVFNHVKK
;
A
#
# COMPACT_ATOMS: atom_id res chain seq x y z
N MET A 1 -15.85 53.61 -48.03
CA MET A 1 -16.07 54.36 -46.77
C MET A 1 -16.53 53.36 -45.74
N SER A 2 -15.76 53.27 -44.66
CA SER A 2 -15.79 52.25 -43.61
C SER A 2 -16.98 52.40 -42.64
N ALA A 3 -17.44 51.28 -42.06
CA ALA A 3 -18.01 51.17 -40.70
C ALA A 3 -18.19 49.66 -40.38
N LEU A 4 -17.21 48.99 -39.78
CA LEU A 4 -16.97 48.79 -38.35
C LEU A 4 -18.01 47.88 -37.65
N LEU A 5 -17.62 46.60 -37.51
CA LEU A 5 -18.19 45.61 -36.59
C LEU A 5 -17.83 45.96 -35.14
N ILE A 6 -18.77 45.77 -34.22
CA ILE A 6 -18.48 45.44 -32.81
C ILE A 6 -19.30 44.19 -32.46
N SER A 7 -18.57 43.10 -32.22
CA SER A 7 -19.05 41.83 -31.69
C SER A 7 -19.17 41.93 -30.18
N LEU A 8 -20.30 41.49 -29.62
CA LEU A 8 -20.47 41.26 -28.18
C LEU A 8 -20.61 39.74 -27.99
N THR A 9 -19.49 39.07 -27.74
CA THR A 9 -19.44 37.67 -27.30
C THR A 9 -19.84 37.59 -25.83
N VAL A 10 -21.04 37.08 -25.56
CA VAL A 10 -21.42 36.55 -24.24
C VAL A 10 -20.86 35.14 -24.16
N LEU A 11 -19.85 34.95 -23.32
CA LEU A 11 -19.36 33.63 -22.89
C LEU A 11 -20.49 32.92 -22.12
N GLY A 12 -21.25 32.10 -22.83
CA GLY A 12 -22.14 31.12 -22.22
C GLY A 12 -21.31 29.99 -21.65
N CYS A 13 -21.17 29.96 -20.33
CA CYS A 13 -20.72 28.78 -19.60
C CYS A 13 -21.70 27.63 -19.95
N PRO A 14 -21.25 26.45 -20.41
CA PRO A 14 -22.15 25.32 -20.59
C PRO A 14 -22.57 24.85 -19.19
N PHE A 15 -23.70 25.35 -18.71
CA PHE A 15 -24.44 24.65 -17.69
C PHE A 15 -24.80 23.29 -18.27
N THR A 16 -24.17 22.24 -17.75
CA THR A 16 -24.65 20.88 -17.88
C THR A 16 -26.05 20.85 -17.28
N SER A 17 -27.06 20.94 -18.14
CA SER A 17 -28.42 20.69 -17.73
C SER A 17 -28.50 19.22 -17.33
N VAL A 18 -28.45 18.96 -16.02
CA VAL A 18 -28.88 17.69 -15.46
C VAL A 18 -30.33 17.52 -15.90
N SER A 19 -30.54 16.60 -16.85
CA SER A 19 -31.88 16.21 -17.27
C SER A 19 -32.61 15.69 -16.04
N ALA A 20 -33.61 16.45 -15.57
CA ALA A 20 -34.51 15.99 -14.53
C ALA A 20 -35.20 14.71 -15.04
N ALA A 21 -34.86 13.57 -14.44
CA ALA A 21 -35.36 12.26 -14.84
C ALA A 21 -36.90 12.25 -14.85
N GLU A 22 -37.49 12.01 -16.02
CA GLU A 22 -38.89 11.60 -16.13
C GLU A 22 -39.06 10.21 -15.49
N ASP A 23 -40.28 9.90 -15.01
CA ASP A 23 -40.72 8.62 -14.42
C ASP A 23 -40.23 7.41 -15.23
N SER A 24 -39.00 6.96 -14.99
CA SER A 24 -38.45 5.79 -15.68
C SER A 24 -39.20 4.53 -15.23
N GLY A 25 -39.73 4.53 -14.00
CA GLY A 25 -40.35 3.36 -13.38
C GLY A 25 -39.31 2.41 -12.80
N TYR A 26 -39.77 1.42 -12.05
CA TYR A 26 -38.91 0.47 -11.32
C TYR A 26 -37.87 -0.22 -12.21
N TYR A 27 -36.58 0.02 -11.92
CA TYR A 27 -35.40 -0.50 -12.63
C TYR A 27 -35.31 -0.13 -14.11
N GLN A 28 -35.85 1.03 -14.48
CA GLN A 28 -35.79 1.53 -15.86
C GLN A 28 -34.96 2.80 -16.00
N GLU A 29 -34.31 3.25 -14.93
CA GLU A 29 -33.42 4.40 -15.00
C GLU A 29 -32.35 4.23 -16.09
N PRO A 30 -31.84 5.34 -16.66
CA PRO A 30 -30.61 5.30 -17.45
C PRO A 30 -29.51 4.54 -16.71
N PHE A 31 -28.71 3.78 -17.45
CA PHE A 31 -27.60 2.95 -16.93
C PHE A 31 -28.02 1.79 -16.02
N ARG A 32 -29.29 1.68 -15.60
CA ARG A 32 -29.73 0.59 -14.73
C ARG A 32 -29.58 -0.78 -15.40
N ASN A 33 -28.65 -1.59 -14.92
CA ASN A 33 -28.45 -2.96 -15.39
C ASN A 33 -29.72 -3.81 -15.24
N GLN A 34 -29.97 -4.66 -16.23
CA GLN A 34 -31.19 -5.45 -16.37
C GLN A 34 -31.03 -6.89 -15.91
N PHE A 35 -29.80 -7.41 -15.80
CA PHE A 35 -29.55 -8.77 -15.33
C PHE A 35 -28.36 -8.88 -14.35
N HIS A 36 -27.69 -7.77 -14.03
CA HIS A 36 -26.76 -7.67 -12.90
C HIS A 36 -27.50 -7.17 -11.67
N PHE A 37 -27.28 -7.80 -10.51
CA PHE A 37 -27.95 -7.38 -9.28
C PHE A 37 -27.53 -5.96 -8.87
N SER A 38 -28.48 -5.12 -8.48
CA SER A 38 -28.23 -3.80 -7.88
C SER A 38 -29.24 -3.55 -6.77
N PRO A 39 -29.03 -2.60 -5.84
CA PRO A 39 -30.02 -2.30 -4.80
C PRO A 39 -31.21 -1.58 -5.44
N GLU A 40 -32.37 -1.62 -4.78
CA GLU A 40 -33.57 -0.92 -5.26
C GLU A 40 -33.34 0.60 -5.35
N ALA A 41 -32.59 1.15 -4.40
CA ALA A 41 -32.21 2.55 -4.33
C ALA A 41 -30.84 2.68 -3.65
N ASN A 42 -30.27 3.88 -3.71
CA ASN A 42 -29.10 4.29 -2.93
C ASN A 42 -27.83 3.47 -3.23
N TRP A 43 -26.87 3.44 -2.32
CA TRP A 43 -25.53 2.90 -2.53
C TRP A 43 -25.40 1.43 -2.11
N MET A 44 -24.76 0.62 -2.94
CA MET A 44 -24.16 -0.65 -2.52
C MET A 44 -22.67 -0.73 -2.87
N ASN A 45 -21.96 -1.58 -2.14
CA ASN A 45 -20.65 -2.10 -2.53
C ASN A 45 -20.51 -3.55 -2.05
N ASP A 46 -19.34 -3.92 -1.52
CA ASP A 46 -18.85 -5.24 -1.13
C ASP A 46 -19.94 -6.28 -0.84
N PRO A 47 -20.00 -7.40 -1.59
CA PRO A 47 -20.79 -8.56 -1.19
C PRO A 47 -20.22 -9.15 0.10
N ASN A 48 -21.10 -9.47 1.03
CA ASN A 48 -20.80 -9.92 2.39
C ASN A 48 -21.64 -11.12 2.76
N GLY A 49 -21.23 -11.86 3.78
CA GLY A 49 -22.13 -12.83 4.41
C GLY A 49 -22.64 -13.94 3.48
N MET A 50 -21.97 -14.19 2.35
CA MET A 50 -22.48 -15.05 1.29
C MET A 50 -22.60 -16.49 1.79
N VAL A 51 -23.83 -16.99 1.92
CA VAL A 51 -24.12 -18.33 2.46
C VAL A 51 -25.29 -18.97 1.71
N TYR A 52 -25.17 -20.26 1.43
CA TYR A 52 -26.27 -21.08 0.93
C TYR A 52 -26.88 -21.87 2.08
N TYR A 53 -28.19 -21.73 2.26
CA TYR A 53 -28.90 -22.44 3.33
C TYR A 53 -30.35 -22.73 2.94
N ASP A 54 -30.78 -23.97 3.19
CA ASP A 54 -32.14 -24.45 2.96
C ASP A 54 -32.74 -24.08 1.59
N GLY A 55 -31.96 -24.27 0.51
CA GLY A 55 -32.42 -24.04 -0.86
C GLY A 55 -32.33 -22.59 -1.35
N GLU A 56 -31.74 -21.68 -0.57
CA GLU A 56 -31.57 -20.27 -0.93
C GLU A 56 -30.09 -19.85 -0.89
N TYR A 57 -29.65 -19.13 -1.91
CA TYR A 57 -28.42 -18.35 -1.92
C TYR A 57 -28.70 -17.01 -1.25
N HIS A 58 -28.04 -16.72 -0.15
CA HIS A 58 -28.12 -15.43 0.54
C HIS A 58 -27.01 -14.51 0.02
N LEU A 59 -27.41 -13.31 -0.39
CA LEU A 59 -26.52 -12.22 -0.76
C LEU A 59 -26.71 -11.11 0.29
N PHE A 60 -25.73 -10.94 1.16
CA PHE A 60 -25.62 -9.71 1.94
C PHE A 60 -24.61 -8.79 1.28
N TYR A 61 -24.68 -7.50 1.55
CA TYR A 61 -23.77 -6.53 0.94
C TYR A 61 -23.70 -5.26 1.77
N GLN A 62 -22.58 -4.56 1.72
CA GLN A 62 -22.50 -3.21 2.29
C GLN A 62 -23.51 -2.29 1.60
N TYR A 63 -24.35 -1.64 2.39
CA TYR A 63 -25.47 -0.83 1.92
C TYR A 63 -25.53 0.47 2.71
N HIS A 64 -25.64 1.60 2.01
CA HIS A 64 -25.94 2.88 2.66
C HIS A 64 -27.37 3.29 2.30
N PRO A 65 -28.34 3.08 3.21
CA PRO A 65 -29.76 3.29 2.92
C PRO A 65 -30.14 4.77 2.80
N TYR A 66 -29.20 5.70 3.02
CA TYR A 66 -29.47 7.14 3.08
C TYR A 66 -28.89 7.96 1.94
N GLY A 67 -28.21 7.35 0.97
CA GLY A 67 -27.63 8.13 -0.10
C GLY A 67 -26.98 7.27 -1.16
N THR A 68 -26.72 7.89 -2.30
CA THR A 68 -26.01 7.24 -3.41
C THR A 68 -24.50 7.37 -3.30
N THR A 69 -23.94 7.92 -2.22
CA THR A 69 -22.49 7.95 -1.98
C THR A 69 -22.15 7.04 -0.81
N TRP A 70 -20.87 6.71 -0.66
CA TRP A 70 -20.36 6.04 0.52
C TRP A 70 -20.75 6.79 1.79
N GLY A 71 -20.98 6.05 2.87
CA GLY A 71 -21.49 6.59 4.13
C GLY A 71 -21.60 5.52 5.22
N PRO A 72 -22.49 5.72 6.18
CA PRO A 72 -22.73 4.79 7.29
C PRO A 72 -23.23 3.43 6.81
N MET A 73 -22.36 2.42 6.85
CA MET A 73 -22.60 1.11 6.24
C MET A 73 -23.50 0.20 7.07
N HIS A 74 -24.47 -0.40 6.39
CA HIS A 74 -25.36 -1.46 6.87
C HIS A 74 -25.08 -2.72 6.05
N TRP A 75 -25.67 -3.86 6.45
CA TRP A 75 -25.78 -5.01 5.55
C TRP A 75 -27.17 -5.06 4.91
N GLY A 76 -27.24 -4.81 3.60
CA GLY A 76 -28.41 -5.13 2.79
C GLY A 76 -28.55 -6.64 2.60
N HIS A 77 -29.73 -7.11 2.16
CA HIS A 77 -30.00 -8.55 2.03
C HIS A 77 -30.90 -8.87 0.84
N ALA A 78 -30.50 -9.86 0.04
CA ALA A 78 -31.32 -10.49 -0.96
C ALA A 78 -31.13 -12.02 -0.95
N VAL A 79 -32.12 -12.74 -1.49
CA VAL A 79 -32.03 -14.20 -1.68
C VAL A 79 -32.35 -14.60 -3.12
N SER A 80 -31.71 -15.67 -3.59
CA SER A 80 -31.99 -16.30 -4.87
C SER A 80 -32.10 -17.82 -4.73
N LYS A 81 -32.78 -18.47 -5.68
CA LYS A 81 -32.82 -19.94 -5.81
C LYS A 81 -31.99 -20.46 -6.99
N ASP A 82 -31.57 -19.56 -7.89
CA ASP A 82 -30.94 -19.91 -9.16
C ASP A 82 -29.76 -19.00 -9.52
N LEU A 83 -29.34 -18.12 -8.60
CA LEU A 83 -28.30 -17.08 -8.79
C LEU A 83 -28.61 -16.05 -9.89
N VAL A 84 -29.82 -16.07 -10.46
CA VAL A 84 -30.24 -15.16 -11.55
C VAL A 84 -31.37 -14.25 -11.08
N HIS A 85 -32.40 -14.81 -10.46
CA HIS A 85 -33.55 -14.06 -9.99
C HIS A 85 -33.42 -13.79 -8.50
N TRP A 86 -33.48 -12.52 -8.13
CA TRP A 86 -33.28 -12.07 -6.75
C TRP A 86 -34.57 -11.56 -6.12
N LYS A 87 -34.69 -11.80 -4.82
CA LYS A 87 -35.72 -11.22 -3.96
C LYS A 87 -35.04 -10.41 -2.87
N HIS A 88 -35.24 -9.10 -2.91
CA HIS A 88 -34.83 -8.19 -1.84
C HIS A 88 -35.55 -8.53 -0.52
N LEU A 89 -34.80 -8.45 0.58
CA LEU A 89 -35.24 -8.62 1.95
C LEU A 89 -34.90 -7.35 2.76
N PRO A 90 -35.47 -7.18 3.96
CA PRO A 90 -35.11 -6.06 4.83
C PRO A 90 -33.61 -6.02 5.15
N ILE A 91 -33.11 -4.85 5.56
CA ILE A 91 -31.74 -4.68 6.07
C ILE A 91 -31.46 -5.72 7.15
N ALA A 92 -30.33 -6.42 7.04
CA ALA A 92 -29.95 -7.49 7.95
C ALA A 92 -29.28 -6.94 9.22
N LEU A 93 -28.30 -6.04 9.07
CA LEU A 93 -27.55 -5.45 10.18
C LEU A 93 -27.44 -3.93 10.00
N SER A 94 -27.68 -3.18 11.08
CA SER A 94 -27.53 -1.70 11.13
C SER A 94 -26.40 -1.29 12.09
N PRO A 95 -25.71 -0.14 11.91
CA PRO A 95 -24.69 0.40 12.81
C PRO A 95 -25.15 0.54 14.25
N ASP A 96 -24.29 0.32 15.26
CA ASP A 96 -24.62 0.49 16.70
C ASP A 96 -23.54 1.26 17.50
N GLU A 97 -23.51 1.15 18.83
CA GLU A 97 -22.51 1.78 19.71
C GLU A 97 -21.05 1.39 19.43
N ASN A 98 -20.81 0.32 18.67
CA ASN A 98 -19.47 -0.09 18.24
C ASN A 98 -19.06 0.51 16.88
N GLY A 99 -20.01 1.02 16.09
CA GLY A 99 -19.75 1.73 14.83
C GLY A 99 -20.54 1.22 13.64
N ASP A 100 -20.08 1.57 12.44
CA ASP A 100 -20.65 1.15 11.15
C ASP A 100 -20.39 -0.34 10.87
N ILE A 101 -21.23 -0.97 10.06
CA ILE A 101 -21.16 -2.41 9.74
C ILE A 101 -20.40 -2.61 8.43
N PHE A 102 -19.11 -2.91 8.54
CA PHE A 102 -18.21 -3.17 7.42
C PHE A 102 -18.29 -4.64 6.97
N SER A 103 -17.41 -5.03 6.04
CA SER A 103 -17.48 -6.32 5.35
C SER A 103 -17.18 -7.50 6.27
N GLY A 104 -17.51 -8.71 5.81
CA GLY A 104 -17.41 -9.92 6.61
C GLY A 104 -18.13 -11.12 5.99
N SER A 105 -18.28 -12.18 6.78
CA SER A 105 -18.78 -13.48 6.31
C SER A 105 -19.96 -13.98 7.15
N ALA A 106 -20.64 -15.00 6.64
CA ALA A 106 -21.69 -15.70 7.37
C ALA A 106 -21.52 -17.21 7.16
N VAL A 107 -21.80 -17.96 8.21
CA VAL A 107 -21.65 -19.41 8.27
C VAL A 107 -22.86 -20.05 8.92
N ILE A 108 -23.11 -21.33 8.65
CA ILE A 108 -24.08 -22.13 9.38
C ILE A 108 -23.34 -22.94 10.45
N ASP A 109 -23.63 -22.67 11.72
CA ASP A 109 -23.09 -23.43 12.85
C ASP A 109 -23.91 -24.71 13.07
N TRP A 110 -23.62 -25.72 12.24
CA TRP A 110 -24.32 -27.01 12.24
C TRP A 110 -24.32 -27.71 13.61
N ASN A 111 -23.22 -27.55 14.35
CA ASN A 111 -22.96 -28.26 15.60
C ASN A 111 -23.24 -27.41 16.85
N ASN A 112 -23.77 -26.19 16.69
CA ASN A 112 -24.01 -25.24 17.78
C ASN A 112 -22.75 -25.01 18.64
N THR A 113 -21.59 -24.94 18.00
CA THR A 113 -20.30 -24.68 18.65
C THR A 113 -20.25 -23.29 19.29
N ALA A 114 -20.94 -22.31 18.71
CA ALA A 114 -21.05 -20.94 19.24
C ALA A 114 -22.10 -20.81 20.35
N GLY A 115 -23.04 -21.76 20.45
CA GLY A 115 -24.06 -21.78 21.50
C GLY A 115 -25.29 -20.90 21.25
N PHE A 116 -25.52 -20.44 20.01
CA PHE A 116 -26.69 -19.62 19.64
C PHE A 116 -27.94 -20.43 19.29
N GLY A 117 -27.80 -21.71 19.02
CA GLY A 117 -28.86 -22.60 18.55
C GLY A 117 -28.34 -23.55 17.47
N LYS A 118 -29.03 -24.68 17.29
CA LYS A 118 -28.70 -25.63 16.22
C LYS A 118 -28.97 -24.98 14.86
N GLU A 119 -28.03 -25.13 13.92
CA GLU A 119 -28.13 -24.59 12.56
C GLU A 119 -28.33 -23.07 12.54
N ALA A 120 -27.79 -22.37 13.55
CA ALA A 120 -27.78 -20.92 13.58
C ALA A 120 -26.94 -20.38 12.41
N MET A 121 -27.50 -19.42 11.66
CA MET A 121 -26.73 -18.63 10.72
C MET A 121 -26.02 -17.55 11.52
N VAL A 122 -24.69 -17.55 11.51
CA VAL A 122 -23.86 -16.61 12.28
C VAL A 122 -23.14 -15.69 11.30
N ALA A 123 -23.39 -14.39 11.40
CA ALA A 123 -22.64 -13.34 10.72
C ALA A 123 -21.44 -12.93 11.58
N ILE A 124 -20.27 -12.86 10.95
CA ILE A 124 -19.02 -12.38 11.52
C ILE A 124 -18.62 -11.17 10.69
N PHE A 125 -18.52 -10.00 11.31
CA PHE A 125 -18.39 -8.74 10.59
C PHE A 125 -17.50 -7.75 11.35
N THR A 126 -16.97 -6.78 10.61
CA THR A 126 -16.22 -5.68 11.20
C THR A 126 -17.15 -4.56 11.64
N HIS A 127 -17.06 -4.14 12.90
CA HIS A 127 -17.51 -2.82 13.33
C HIS A 127 -16.39 -1.80 13.11
N SER A 128 -16.70 -0.67 12.47
CA SER A 128 -15.78 0.44 12.26
C SER A 128 -16.25 1.66 13.05
N GLY A 129 -15.55 2.03 14.12
CA GLY A 129 -15.96 3.11 15.01
C GLY A 129 -14.82 3.69 15.85
N GLU A 130 -15.15 4.30 17.00
CA GLU A 130 -14.18 4.98 17.87
C GLU A 130 -13.04 4.08 18.38
N LYS A 131 -13.28 2.78 18.48
CA LYS A 131 -12.27 1.77 18.89
C LYS A 131 -11.45 1.24 17.72
N GLY A 132 -11.56 1.86 16.53
CA GLY A 132 -11.02 1.33 15.28
C GLY A 132 -11.91 0.25 14.68
N GLN A 133 -11.30 -0.63 13.90
CA GLN A 133 -11.98 -1.75 13.25
C GLN A 133 -11.86 -3.00 14.14
N VAL A 134 -13.00 -3.55 14.58
CA VAL A 134 -13.10 -4.66 15.55
C VAL A 134 -14.08 -5.72 15.07
N GLN A 135 -13.89 -6.99 15.44
CA GLN A 135 -14.73 -8.09 14.93
C GLN A 135 -15.89 -8.43 15.87
N SER A 136 -17.08 -8.62 15.30
CA SER A 136 -18.35 -8.79 16.01
C SER A 136 -19.21 -9.91 15.40
N LEU A 137 -20.17 -10.40 16.17
CA LEU A 137 -21.08 -11.47 15.80
C LEU A 137 -22.56 -11.03 15.82
N ALA A 138 -23.33 -11.52 14.87
CA ALA A 138 -24.78 -11.55 14.94
C ALA A 138 -25.28 -12.93 14.52
N TYR A 139 -26.47 -13.33 14.95
CA TYR A 139 -27.01 -14.64 14.62
C TYR A 139 -28.49 -14.58 14.24
N SER A 140 -28.91 -15.56 13.45
CA SER A 140 -30.27 -15.76 13.00
C SER A 140 -30.69 -17.23 13.15
N LEU A 141 -31.89 -17.43 13.69
CA LEU A 141 -32.50 -18.75 13.90
C LEU A 141 -33.67 -19.02 12.93
N ASP A 142 -33.93 -18.10 12.00
CA ASP A 142 -35.09 -18.14 11.12
C ASP A 142 -34.71 -18.02 9.64
N LYS A 143 -33.52 -18.53 9.26
CA LYS A 143 -32.95 -18.48 7.90
C LYS A 143 -32.63 -17.04 7.48
N GLY A 144 -31.96 -16.28 8.34
CA GLY A 144 -31.50 -14.92 8.05
C GLY A 144 -32.63 -13.91 7.84
N ARG A 145 -33.81 -14.12 8.44
CA ARG A 145 -34.96 -13.19 8.30
C ARG A 145 -34.96 -12.15 9.42
N THR A 146 -34.54 -12.55 10.61
CA THR A 146 -34.27 -11.67 11.75
C THR A 146 -32.89 -11.95 12.32
N TRP A 147 -32.28 -10.92 12.89
CA TRP A 147 -30.91 -10.95 13.40
C TRP A 147 -30.86 -10.42 14.83
N GLU A 148 -30.09 -11.11 15.66
CA GLU A 148 -29.75 -10.67 17.02
C GLU A 148 -28.23 -10.50 17.10
N LYS A 149 -27.76 -9.31 17.48
CA LYS A 149 -26.33 -9.07 17.72
C LYS A 149 -25.94 -9.68 19.06
N TYR A 150 -24.78 -10.34 19.10
CA TYR A 150 -24.28 -10.93 20.33
C TYR A 150 -23.97 -9.85 21.38
N GLU A 151 -24.54 -9.97 22.58
CA GLU A 151 -24.34 -9.01 23.68
C GLU A 151 -22.87 -8.86 24.10
N GLY A 152 -22.03 -9.88 23.85
CA GLY A 152 -20.60 -9.86 24.15
C GLY A 152 -19.73 -9.21 23.08
N ASN A 153 -20.32 -8.51 22.10
CA ASN A 153 -19.55 -7.80 21.07
C ASN A 153 -18.78 -6.59 21.63
N PRO A 154 -17.62 -6.26 21.01
CA PRO A 154 -16.92 -7.03 19.98
C PRO A 154 -16.19 -8.25 20.57
N VAL A 155 -16.17 -9.37 19.84
CA VAL A 155 -15.45 -10.59 20.24
C VAL A 155 -13.94 -10.48 20.06
N MET A 156 -13.49 -9.55 19.23
CA MET A 156 -12.07 -9.20 19.06
C MET A 156 -11.90 -7.67 19.20
N PRO A 157 -11.73 -7.15 20.43
CA PRO A 157 -11.80 -5.70 20.73
C PRO A 157 -10.50 -4.90 20.48
N ASN A 158 -9.36 -5.59 20.31
CA ASN A 158 -8.03 -4.97 20.36
C ASN A 158 -7.30 -5.16 19.01
N PRO A 159 -7.50 -4.28 18.01
CA PRO A 159 -6.80 -4.37 16.74
C PRO A 159 -5.28 -4.19 16.94
N PRO A 160 -4.44 -5.12 16.47
CA PRO A 160 -2.98 -5.02 16.63
C PRO A 160 -2.34 -4.04 15.64
N ILE A 161 -3.02 -3.70 14.55
CA ILE A 161 -2.56 -2.86 13.44
C ILE A 161 -3.78 -2.20 12.75
N PRO A 162 -3.62 -1.09 12.00
CA PRO A 162 -4.71 -0.53 11.19
C PRO A 162 -5.27 -1.48 10.14
N ASP A 163 -6.43 -1.12 9.59
CA ASP A 163 -7.12 -1.86 8.52
C ASP A 163 -7.41 -3.33 8.88
N TRP A 164 -7.66 -3.60 10.16
CA TRP A 164 -7.93 -4.92 10.71
C TRP A 164 -9.41 -5.30 10.55
N ARG A 165 -9.75 -5.86 9.39
CA ARG A 165 -11.16 -6.00 8.97
C ARG A 165 -11.41 -7.12 7.95
N ASP A 166 -12.68 -7.24 7.58
CA ASP A 166 -13.23 -8.12 6.55
C ASP A 166 -13.05 -9.62 6.89
N PRO A 167 -13.56 -10.10 8.03
CA PRO A 167 -13.35 -11.47 8.49
C PRO A 167 -14.01 -12.49 7.55
N LYS A 168 -13.19 -13.33 6.94
CA LYS A 168 -13.64 -14.54 6.24
C LYS A 168 -13.49 -15.76 7.13
N VAL A 169 -14.62 -16.35 7.52
CA VAL A 169 -14.66 -17.50 8.44
C VAL A 169 -15.19 -18.75 7.74
N PHE A 170 -14.54 -19.89 8.01
CA PHE A 170 -15.02 -21.21 7.61
C PHE A 170 -14.66 -22.26 8.67
N TRP A 171 -15.34 -23.41 8.64
CA TRP A 171 -15.01 -24.56 9.47
C TRP A 171 -13.95 -25.41 8.78
N HIS A 172 -12.83 -25.67 9.46
CA HIS A 172 -11.76 -26.52 8.95
C HIS A 172 -11.86 -27.90 9.57
N GLU A 173 -12.24 -28.89 8.77
CA GLU A 173 -12.58 -30.24 9.24
C GLU A 173 -11.41 -30.94 9.92
N ASP A 174 -10.22 -30.89 9.32
CA ASP A 174 -9.03 -31.61 9.79
C ASP A 174 -8.57 -31.16 11.19
N THR A 175 -8.77 -29.89 11.53
CA THR A 175 -8.44 -29.34 12.85
C THR A 175 -9.64 -29.22 13.78
N SER A 176 -10.86 -29.45 13.27
CA SER A 176 -12.12 -29.26 13.99
C SER A 176 -12.20 -27.89 14.68
N LYS A 177 -11.83 -26.84 13.95
CA LYS A 177 -11.86 -25.45 14.42
C LYS A 177 -12.42 -24.53 13.34
N TRP A 178 -13.01 -23.43 13.78
CA TRP A 178 -13.24 -22.27 12.92
C TRP A 178 -11.89 -21.62 12.60
N VAL A 179 -11.70 -21.26 11.33
CA VAL A 179 -10.55 -20.50 10.83
C VAL A 179 -11.08 -19.17 10.32
N MET A 180 -10.39 -18.09 10.66
CA MET A 180 -10.62 -16.75 10.13
C MET A 180 -9.39 -16.30 9.34
N ALA A 181 -9.60 -15.89 8.08
CA ALA A 181 -8.70 -15.02 7.35
C ALA A 181 -9.20 -13.57 7.50
N LEU A 182 -8.35 -12.68 8.00
CA LEU A 182 -8.69 -11.29 8.31
C LEU A 182 -7.61 -10.38 7.73
N THR A 183 -7.96 -9.40 6.91
CA THR A 183 -6.96 -8.48 6.37
C THR A 183 -6.55 -7.46 7.41
N ALA A 184 -5.31 -6.97 7.27
CA ALA A 184 -4.66 -6.06 8.19
C ALA A 184 -3.59 -5.27 7.44
N LYS A 185 -3.91 -4.07 6.95
CA LYS A 185 -3.03 -3.27 6.09
C LYS A 185 -2.62 -3.98 4.81
N ASP A 186 -1.42 -4.57 4.74
CA ASP A 186 -0.78 -5.19 3.56
C ASP A 186 -0.62 -6.71 3.73
N LYS A 187 -1.42 -7.32 4.61
CA LYS A 187 -1.34 -8.75 4.93
C LYS A 187 -2.70 -9.35 5.31
N VAL A 188 -2.75 -10.67 5.28
CA VAL A 188 -3.80 -11.49 5.88
C VAL A 188 -3.29 -12.10 7.18
N MET A 189 -4.03 -11.92 8.26
CA MET A 189 -3.79 -12.58 9.54
C MET A 189 -4.78 -13.73 9.70
N PHE A 190 -4.28 -14.90 10.10
CA PHE A 190 -5.06 -16.10 10.36
C PHE A 190 -5.31 -16.27 11.85
N TYR A 191 -6.57 -16.55 12.21
CA TYR A 191 -6.98 -16.86 13.58
C TYR A 191 -7.75 -18.17 13.61
N THR A 192 -7.73 -18.86 14.77
CA THR A 192 -8.55 -20.06 14.99
C THR A 192 -9.43 -19.92 16.21
N SER A 193 -10.62 -20.52 16.18
CA SER A 193 -11.56 -20.52 17.30
C SER A 193 -12.30 -21.84 17.44
N PRO A 194 -12.56 -22.33 18.67
CA PRO A 194 -13.44 -23.47 18.88
C PRO A 194 -14.93 -23.11 18.82
N ASN A 195 -15.30 -21.83 18.94
CA ASN A 195 -16.69 -21.42 19.24
C ASN A 195 -17.10 -20.05 18.65
N LEU A 196 -16.35 -19.52 17.68
CA LEU A 196 -16.53 -18.19 17.06
C LEU A 196 -16.34 -16.98 18.00
N LYS A 197 -16.16 -17.20 19.30
CA LYS A 197 -16.05 -16.14 20.33
C LYS A 197 -14.62 -15.98 20.81
N ASP A 198 -13.96 -17.10 21.07
CA ASP A 198 -12.58 -17.13 21.58
C ASP A 198 -11.61 -17.32 20.40
N TRP A 199 -10.94 -16.26 19.97
CA TRP A 199 -10.02 -16.28 18.83
C TRP A 199 -8.55 -16.26 19.27
N GLU A 200 -7.74 -17.13 18.67
CA GLU A 200 -6.30 -17.22 18.87
C GLU A 200 -5.58 -16.92 17.56
N PHE A 201 -4.59 -16.01 17.58
CA PHE A 201 -3.73 -15.76 16.42
C PHE A 201 -2.95 -17.02 16.05
N ALA A 202 -2.96 -17.37 14.77
CA ALA A 202 -2.30 -18.56 14.25
C ALA A 202 -1.05 -18.22 13.42
N SER A 203 -1.18 -17.39 12.40
CA SER A 203 -0.07 -16.92 11.56
C SER A 203 -0.48 -15.73 10.69
N GLU A 204 0.39 -15.25 9.81
CA GLU A 204 0.11 -14.19 8.84
C GLU A 204 0.72 -14.50 7.46
N PHE A 205 0.23 -13.84 6.42
CA PHE A 205 0.70 -13.93 5.03
C PHE A 205 0.66 -12.54 4.37
N GLY A 206 1.76 -12.12 3.73
CA GLY A 206 1.91 -10.78 3.14
C GLY A 206 3.39 -10.41 2.99
N PRO A 207 3.98 -9.57 3.87
CA PRO A 207 5.43 -9.36 3.93
C PRO A 207 6.19 -10.68 4.08
N ASP A 208 7.21 -10.92 3.26
CA ASP A 208 7.95 -12.19 3.24
C ASP A 208 9.30 -12.14 3.96
N GLY A 209 9.54 -11.07 4.71
CA GLY A 209 10.76 -10.85 5.49
C GLY A 209 11.98 -10.48 4.64
N GLY A 210 11.82 -10.35 3.31
CA GLY A 210 12.87 -9.87 2.41
C GLY A 210 12.95 -8.35 2.33
N ILE A 211 13.92 -7.88 1.54
CA ILE A 211 14.07 -6.49 1.14
C ILE A 211 14.22 -6.41 -0.38
N GLN A 212 13.68 -5.38 -1.00
CA GLN A 212 13.69 -5.16 -2.44
C GLN A 212 14.30 -3.80 -2.76
N ALA A 213 15.24 -3.77 -3.69
CA ALA A 213 15.73 -2.54 -4.29
C ALA A 213 14.82 -2.09 -5.43
N ASN A 214 14.51 -0.80 -5.50
CA ASN A 214 13.66 -0.18 -6.53
C ASN A 214 14.41 0.80 -7.46
N SER A 215 15.75 0.74 -7.45
CA SER A 215 16.60 1.69 -8.16
C SER A 215 16.40 1.73 -9.68
N LEU A 216 16.37 2.94 -10.24
CA LEU A 216 16.04 3.17 -11.65
C LEU A 216 17.23 3.61 -12.50
N ASP A 217 18.37 4.06 -11.97
CA ASP A 217 19.41 4.66 -12.83
C ASP A 217 20.85 4.39 -12.37
N ARG A 218 21.03 3.89 -11.15
CA ARG A 218 22.34 3.72 -10.52
C ARG A 218 22.48 2.38 -9.81
N THR A 219 23.68 2.12 -9.30
CA THR A 219 23.90 1.01 -8.38
C THR A 219 23.43 1.43 -6.99
N SER A 220 22.63 0.58 -6.38
CA SER A 220 22.06 0.78 -5.06
C SER A 220 22.61 -0.23 -4.09
N TYR A 221 22.89 0.21 -2.87
CA TYR A 221 23.45 -0.61 -1.80
C TYR A 221 22.61 -0.53 -0.53
N ALA A 222 22.42 -1.69 0.11
CA ALA A 222 21.93 -1.78 1.47
C ALA A 222 22.92 -2.60 2.30
N MET A 223 23.31 -2.08 3.45
CA MET A 223 24.38 -2.64 4.28
C MET A 223 23.82 -3.10 5.63
N SER A 224 24.36 -4.19 6.16
CA SER A 224 24.05 -4.69 7.50
C SER A 224 25.10 -4.18 8.50
N SER A 225 24.74 -4.14 9.79
CA SER A 225 25.70 -3.90 10.87
C SER A 225 26.69 -5.07 11.07
N GLN A 226 26.39 -6.24 10.52
CA GLN A 226 27.22 -7.43 10.66
C GLN A 226 28.38 -7.42 9.66
N ALA A 227 29.54 -7.91 10.12
CA ALA A 227 30.78 -7.96 9.35
C ALA A 227 31.49 -9.30 9.53
N GLY A 228 32.41 -9.61 8.60
CA GLY A 228 33.22 -10.81 8.67
C GLY A 228 34.48 -10.73 7.82
N GLY A 229 35.50 -11.48 8.25
CA GLY A 229 36.72 -11.71 7.47
C GLY A 229 36.56 -12.93 6.57
N SER A 230 36.66 -14.12 7.16
CA SER A 230 36.37 -15.39 6.50
C SER A 230 34.99 -15.89 6.92
N PHE A 231 34.15 -16.31 5.98
CA PHE A 231 32.74 -16.62 6.22
C PHE A 231 32.11 -17.49 5.12
N SER A 232 30.88 -17.93 5.35
CA SER A 232 29.90 -18.21 4.31
C SER A 232 28.74 -17.22 4.39
N TYR A 233 28.36 -16.62 3.28
CA TYR A 233 27.28 -15.63 3.19
C TYR A 233 26.33 -16.02 2.05
N ASN A 234 25.06 -16.24 2.36
CA ASN A 234 24.05 -16.73 1.41
C ASN A 234 22.82 -15.84 1.36
N GLY A 235 22.15 -15.82 0.22
CA GLY A 235 20.85 -15.15 0.05
C GLY A 235 20.13 -15.63 -1.19
N ASP A 236 18.80 -15.63 -1.13
CA ASP A 236 17.92 -15.86 -2.25
C ASP A 236 17.69 -14.53 -2.98
N ILE A 237 18.11 -14.43 -4.25
CA ILE A 237 17.99 -13.22 -5.08
C ILE A 237 16.98 -13.47 -6.19
N THR A 238 15.91 -12.68 -6.23
CA THR A 238 14.93 -12.67 -7.32
C THR A 238 15.18 -11.45 -8.20
N LEU A 239 15.42 -11.68 -9.49
CA LEU A 239 15.71 -10.64 -10.48
C LEU A 239 14.40 -10.19 -11.12
N ASN A 240 13.98 -8.95 -10.93
CA ASN A 240 12.68 -8.48 -11.41
C ASN A 240 12.85 -7.62 -12.67
N GLU A 241 11.92 -7.74 -13.61
CA GLU A 241 11.84 -6.84 -14.77
C GLU A 241 10.92 -5.66 -14.44
N LYS A 242 11.40 -4.43 -14.66
CA LYS A 242 10.60 -3.21 -14.46
C LYS A 242 10.93 -2.20 -15.54
N ASN A 243 9.91 -1.61 -16.17
CA ASN A 243 10.06 -0.63 -17.26
C ASN A 243 10.91 -1.14 -18.46
N GLY A 244 10.80 -2.43 -18.80
CA GLY A 244 11.56 -3.05 -19.90
C GLY A 244 13.06 -3.24 -19.62
N ARG A 245 13.46 -3.24 -18.34
CA ARG A 245 14.84 -3.47 -17.90
C ARG A 245 14.91 -4.78 -17.12
N GLU A 246 15.76 -5.69 -17.59
CA GLU A 246 15.97 -6.99 -16.95
C GLU A 246 16.79 -6.84 -15.66
N GLY A 247 16.38 -7.59 -14.62
CA GLY A 247 16.90 -7.53 -13.26
C GLY A 247 18.38 -7.86 -13.09
N ALA A 248 19.06 -7.13 -12.20
CA ALA A 248 20.42 -7.41 -11.74
C ALA A 248 20.55 -7.17 -10.23
N GLY A 249 21.07 -8.17 -9.52
CA GLY A 249 21.17 -8.16 -8.06
C GLY A 249 22.31 -9.04 -7.55
N GLY A 250 22.88 -8.69 -6.39
CA GLY A 250 24.09 -9.30 -5.89
C GLY A 250 24.30 -9.16 -4.38
N LEU A 251 25.25 -9.95 -3.88
CA LEU A 251 25.73 -9.90 -2.50
C LEU A 251 27.00 -9.06 -2.41
N VAL A 252 27.01 -8.11 -1.48
CA VAL A 252 28.16 -7.26 -1.15
C VAL A 252 28.82 -7.82 0.10
N PHE A 253 30.14 -7.86 0.12
CA PHE A 253 30.86 -8.43 1.25
C PHE A 253 32.27 -7.87 1.38
N ARG A 254 32.80 -7.93 2.62
CA ARG A 254 34.06 -7.29 3.01
C ARG A 254 34.11 -5.82 2.59
N ALA A 255 32.97 -5.15 2.71
CA ALA A 255 32.83 -3.77 2.29
C ALA A 255 32.98 -2.80 3.46
N ASP A 256 33.28 -1.55 3.16
CA ASP A 256 33.05 -0.45 4.10
C ASP A 256 31.53 -0.18 4.24
N LYS A 257 31.15 0.62 5.25
CA LYS A 257 29.73 0.91 5.53
C LYS A 257 29.02 1.61 4.36
N ASP A 258 29.77 2.24 3.47
CA ASP A 258 29.25 3.04 2.36
C ASP A 258 29.31 2.27 1.02
N ALA A 259 29.79 1.02 1.05
CA ALA A 259 30.06 0.17 -0.12
C ALA A 259 30.98 0.78 -1.20
N LYS A 260 31.74 1.84 -0.86
CA LYS A 260 32.75 2.48 -1.72
C LYS A 260 33.95 1.55 -1.92
N ASN A 261 34.28 0.76 -0.90
CA ASN A 261 35.30 -0.26 -0.95
C ASN A 261 34.71 -1.61 -0.59
N GLY A 262 35.04 -2.67 -1.32
CA GLY A 262 34.55 -4.02 -1.03
C GLY A 262 34.42 -4.90 -2.26
N TYR A 263 33.83 -6.09 -2.10
CA TYR A 263 33.51 -6.98 -3.22
C TYR A 263 32.02 -7.06 -3.48
N VAL A 264 31.66 -7.29 -4.73
CA VAL A 264 30.28 -7.49 -5.18
C VAL A 264 30.22 -8.73 -6.07
N ALA A 265 29.42 -9.72 -5.67
CA ALA A 265 29.09 -10.88 -6.50
C ALA A 265 27.68 -10.69 -7.07
N ASN A 266 27.58 -10.43 -8.36
CA ASN A 266 26.36 -9.95 -9.01
C ASN A 266 25.82 -10.92 -10.06
N LEU A 267 24.50 -11.03 -10.15
CA LEU A 267 23.77 -11.69 -11.23
C LEU A 267 23.21 -10.60 -12.14
N ASP A 268 23.39 -10.75 -13.44
CA ASP A 268 22.95 -9.79 -14.46
C ASP A 268 22.16 -10.54 -15.54
N ALA A 269 20.83 -10.46 -15.47
CA ALA A 269 19.95 -11.18 -16.39
C ALA A 269 20.10 -10.69 -17.83
N LYS A 270 20.22 -9.37 -18.03
CA LYS A 270 20.37 -8.73 -19.33
C LYS A 270 21.55 -9.29 -20.14
N ASN A 271 22.64 -9.60 -19.45
CA ASN A 271 23.87 -10.08 -20.07
C ASN A 271 24.11 -11.59 -19.89
N ASP A 272 23.22 -12.30 -19.20
CA ASP A 272 23.37 -13.72 -18.85
C ASP A 272 24.70 -14.04 -18.15
N VAL A 273 25.08 -13.23 -17.15
CA VAL A 273 26.36 -13.40 -16.45
C VAL A 273 26.26 -13.36 -14.93
N VAL A 274 27.17 -14.10 -14.30
CA VAL A 274 27.58 -13.91 -12.91
C VAL A 274 28.94 -13.22 -12.92
N THR A 275 29.08 -12.12 -12.19
CA THR A 275 30.35 -11.38 -12.07
C THR A 275 30.80 -11.31 -10.62
N LEU A 276 32.11 -11.25 -10.43
CA LEU A 276 32.72 -10.83 -9.18
C LEU A 276 33.55 -9.58 -9.49
N SER A 277 33.21 -8.50 -8.80
CA SER A 277 33.87 -7.20 -8.92
C SER A 277 34.42 -6.75 -7.57
N LYS A 278 35.38 -5.83 -7.61
CA LYS A 278 35.84 -5.09 -6.43
C LYS A 278 35.66 -3.60 -6.65
N ASN A 279 35.14 -2.92 -5.64
CA ASN A 279 35.03 -1.47 -5.60
C ASN A 279 36.25 -0.93 -4.84
N VAL A 280 36.91 0.08 -5.40
CA VAL A 280 37.99 0.82 -4.73
C VAL A 280 37.68 2.31 -4.91
N ASP A 281 37.49 3.02 -3.80
CA ASP A 281 37.10 4.44 -3.79
C ASP A 281 35.86 4.74 -4.67
N GLY A 282 34.86 3.84 -4.61
CA GLY A 282 33.62 3.92 -5.39
C GLY A 282 33.75 3.47 -6.84
N ILE A 283 34.97 3.17 -7.32
CA ILE A 283 35.20 2.71 -8.69
C ILE A 283 35.14 1.18 -8.74
N SER A 284 34.15 0.65 -9.46
CA SER A 284 34.00 -0.80 -9.63
C SER A 284 34.92 -1.36 -10.72
N LYS A 285 35.58 -2.48 -10.41
CA LYS A 285 36.42 -3.23 -11.34
C LYS A 285 36.07 -4.72 -11.28
N GLU A 286 35.61 -5.26 -12.41
CA GLU A 286 35.42 -6.71 -12.58
C GLU A 286 36.74 -7.47 -12.43
N ILE A 287 36.73 -8.54 -11.64
CA ILE A 287 37.89 -9.42 -11.42
C ILE A 287 37.61 -10.87 -11.87
N ALA A 288 36.35 -11.27 -12.01
CA ALA A 288 35.96 -12.52 -12.66
C ALA A 288 34.55 -12.46 -13.25
N ARG A 289 34.29 -13.33 -14.24
CA ARG A 289 33.03 -13.44 -14.96
C ARG A 289 32.76 -14.89 -15.36
N LYS A 290 31.49 -15.30 -15.26
CA LYS A 290 30.99 -16.57 -15.76
C LYS A 290 29.70 -16.37 -16.54
N GLN A 291 29.60 -16.97 -17.72
CA GLN A 291 28.33 -17.03 -18.47
C GLN A 291 27.37 -18.02 -17.80
N LEU A 292 26.14 -17.58 -17.54
CA LEU A 292 25.06 -18.38 -16.96
C LEU A 292 23.73 -17.81 -17.45
N THR A 293 22.86 -18.64 -18.03
CA THR A 293 21.53 -18.18 -18.44
C THR A 293 20.68 -17.84 -17.22
N LEU A 294 20.23 -16.59 -17.17
CA LEU A 294 19.45 -16.03 -16.09
C LEU A 294 18.07 -15.61 -16.64
N LYS A 295 17.05 -15.63 -15.78
CA LYS A 295 15.68 -15.26 -16.13
C LYS A 295 15.17 -14.26 -15.11
N THR A 296 14.40 -13.30 -15.57
CA THR A 296 13.61 -12.42 -14.70
C THR A 296 12.47 -13.21 -14.06
N SER A 297 11.95 -12.71 -12.93
CA SER A 297 10.93 -13.35 -12.09
C SER A 297 11.33 -14.76 -11.62
N THR A 298 12.65 -15.01 -11.53
CA THR A 298 13.22 -16.28 -11.07
C THR A 298 14.13 -16.01 -9.87
N THR A 299 13.99 -16.82 -8.83
CA THR A 299 14.84 -16.78 -7.64
C THR A 299 16.08 -17.66 -7.81
N TYR A 300 17.24 -17.12 -7.46
CA TYR A 300 18.54 -17.80 -7.46
C TYR A 300 19.13 -17.81 -6.06
N GLN A 301 19.59 -18.96 -5.60
CA GLN A 301 20.35 -19.04 -4.34
C GLN A 301 21.80 -18.67 -4.61
N VAL A 302 22.29 -17.59 -4.00
CA VAL A 302 23.66 -17.13 -4.18
C VAL A 302 24.42 -17.33 -2.88
N LYS A 303 25.60 -17.92 -2.97
CA LYS A 303 26.47 -18.18 -1.81
C LYS A 303 27.89 -17.72 -2.08
N ILE A 304 28.43 -16.93 -1.16
CA ILE A 304 29.82 -16.52 -1.08
C ILE A 304 30.50 -17.34 0.00
N ASP A 305 31.61 -17.98 -0.31
CA ASP A 305 32.46 -18.66 0.66
C ASP A 305 33.87 -18.07 0.61
N THR A 306 34.33 -17.56 1.75
CA THR A 306 35.65 -16.93 1.87
C THR A 306 36.53 -17.66 2.89
N ASN A 307 37.83 -17.72 2.60
CA ASN A 307 38.86 -18.25 3.49
C ASN A 307 40.20 -17.55 3.21
N GLY A 308 40.56 -16.57 4.04
CA GLY A 308 41.66 -15.64 3.75
C GLY A 308 41.42 -14.88 2.43
N ASP A 309 42.38 -14.89 1.52
CA ASP A 309 42.27 -14.21 0.22
C ASP A 309 41.40 -14.96 -0.80
N GLN A 310 41.03 -16.22 -0.52
CA GLN A 310 40.21 -17.02 -1.44
C GLN A 310 38.74 -16.61 -1.34
N ILE A 311 38.14 -16.35 -2.50
CA ILE A 311 36.73 -15.99 -2.68
C ILE A 311 36.10 -16.98 -3.67
N LYS A 312 35.00 -17.63 -3.25
CA LYS A 312 34.20 -18.52 -4.10
C LYS A 312 32.76 -18.04 -4.17
N VAL A 313 32.18 -18.06 -5.37
CA VAL A 313 30.76 -17.72 -5.61
C VAL A 313 30.05 -18.94 -6.16
N ALA A 314 28.95 -19.34 -5.53
CA ALA A 314 28.05 -20.38 -6.01
C ALA A 314 26.67 -19.83 -6.34
N VAL A 315 26.04 -20.39 -7.36
CA VAL A 315 24.64 -20.14 -7.73
C VAL A 315 23.92 -21.48 -7.79
N ASN A 316 22.80 -21.62 -7.06
CA ASN A 316 22.03 -22.86 -6.91
C ASN A 316 22.93 -24.06 -6.56
N ASP A 317 23.73 -23.89 -5.49
CA ASP A 317 24.70 -24.88 -4.96
C ASP A 317 25.85 -25.28 -5.90
N GLN A 318 26.04 -24.60 -7.04
CA GLN A 318 27.16 -24.84 -7.95
C GLN A 318 28.16 -23.69 -7.91
N PHE A 319 29.42 -23.97 -7.52
CA PHE A 319 30.50 -22.98 -7.58
C PHE A 319 30.81 -22.59 -9.03
N VAL A 320 30.65 -21.30 -9.34
CA VAL A 320 30.79 -20.74 -10.69
C VAL A 320 32.00 -19.83 -10.84
N ILE A 321 32.49 -19.23 -9.75
CA ILE A 321 33.68 -18.35 -9.71
C ILE A 321 34.55 -18.74 -8.50
N GLU A 322 35.87 -18.77 -8.70
CA GLU A 322 36.90 -18.92 -7.65
C GLU A 322 38.08 -18.00 -7.97
N VAL A 323 38.42 -17.10 -7.05
CA VAL A 323 39.48 -16.09 -7.20
C VAL A 323 40.27 -15.98 -5.90
N ASN A 324 41.55 -15.65 -5.99
CA ASN A 324 42.35 -15.19 -4.85
C ASN A 324 42.64 -13.70 -5.02
N ASP A 325 42.13 -12.85 -4.12
CA ASP A 325 42.36 -11.40 -4.16
C ASP A 325 42.51 -10.86 -2.71
N PRO A 326 43.66 -10.26 -2.36
CA PRO A 326 43.96 -9.80 -0.99
C PRO A 326 43.56 -8.33 -0.75
N THR A 327 42.73 -7.72 -1.61
CA THR A 327 42.45 -6.27 -1.52
C THR A 327 41.68 -5.93 -0.25
N PHE A 328 40.64 -6.71 0.07
CA PHE A 328 39.83 -6.56 1.28
C PHE A 328 39.80 -7.88 2.05
N GLU A 329 40.29 -7.86 3.29
CA GLU A 329 40.38 -9.06 4.14
C GLU A 329 39.15 -9.24 5.03
N SER A 330 38.50 -8.13 5.42
CA SER A 330 37.30 -8.12 6.25
C SER A 330 36.43 -6.89 5.96
N GLY A 331 35.17 -6.93 6.37
CA GLY A 331 34.25 -5.78 6.28
C GLY A 331 32.79 -6.23 6.38
N TYR A 332 31.88 -5.30 6.14
CA TYR A 332 30.44 -5.47 6.30
C TYR A 332 29.82 -6.32 5.19
N TYR A 333 28.69 -6.94 5.52
CA TYR A 333 27.78 -7.58 4.56
C TYR A 333 26.80 -6.56 3.98
N GLY A 334 26.42 -6.77 2.74
CA GLY A 334 25.46 -5.93 2.05
C GLY A 334 24.79 -6.63 0.88
N LEU A 335 23.93 -5.86 0.24
CA LEU A 335 23.16 -6.21 -0.94
C LEU A 335 23.40 -5.13 -1.99
N SER A 336 23.39 -5.51 -3.26
CA SER A 336 23.49 -4.58 -4.38
C SER A 336 22.45 -4.85 -5.42
N ALA A 337 21.84 -3.82 -5.98
CA ALA A 337 21.06 -3.91 -7.20
C ALA A 337 21.57 -2.88 -8.21
N TRP A 338 21.59 -3.24 -9.49
CA TRP A 338 22.08 -2.35 -10.54
C TRP A 338 21.01 -2.11 -11.59
N ASN A 339 20.60 -0.83 -11.74
CA ASN A 339 19.71 -0.36 -12.81
C ASN A 339 18.44 -1.24 -12.99
N SER A 340 17.91 -1.74 -11.88
CA SER A 340 16.83 -2.71 -11.87
C SER A 340 16.23 -2.91 -10.48
N THR A 341 15.14 -3.70 -10.45
CA THR A 341 14.51 -4.16 -9.23
C THR A 341 14.98 -5.58 -8.90
N ALA A 342 15.43 -5.81 -7.68
CA ALA A 342 15.80 -7.15 -7.20
C ALA A 342 15.34 -7.33 -5.75
N ALA A 343 14.80 -8.50 -5.43
CA ALA A 343 14.35 -8.85 -4.08
C ALA A 343 15.29 -9.89 -3.45
N PHE A 344 15.61 -9.68 -2.17
CA PHE A 344 16.56 -10.46 -1.39
C PHE A 344 15.86 -11.07 -0.19
N ARG A 345 16.00 -12.39 -0.02
CA ARG A 345 15.34 -13.17 1.05
C ARG A 345 16.31 -14.18 1.62
N ASN A 346 15.99 -14.70 2.82
CA ASN A 346 16.77 -15.76 3.48
C ASN A 346 18.27 -15.44 3.48
N VAL A 347 18.60 -14.18 3.77
CA VAL A 347 19.97 -13.70 3.74
C VAL A 347 20.62 -14.05 5.07
N GLU A 348 21.62 -14.91 5.05
CA GLU A 348 22.24 -15.47 6.25
C GLU A 348 23.75 -15.52 6.11
N PHE A 349 24.44 -15.48 7.25
CA PHE A 349 25.88 -15.60 7.28
C PHE A 349 26.36 -16.52 8.41
N ASN A 350 27.57 -17.03 8.25
CA ASN A 350 28.30 -17.78 9.25
C ASN A 350 29.79 -17.46 9.15
N ASN A 351 30.30 -16.73 10.13
CA ASN A 351 31.69 -16.33 10.27
C ASN A 351 32.57 -17.53 10.66
N LYS A 352 33.71 -17.65 9.98
CA LYS A 352 34.84 -18.53 10.32
C LYS A 352 35.91 -17.76 11.12
N SER A 353 35.94 -16.43 10.98
CA SER A 353 36.77 -15.49 11.74
C SER A 353 35.96 -14.21 12.01
N ASN A 354 36.11 -13.66 13.22
CA ASN A 354 35.55 -12.36 13.61
C ASN A 354 36.62 -11.25 13.68
N PHE A 355 37.82 -11.50 13.16
CA PHE A 355 38.84 -10.45 13.10
C PHE A 355 38.43 -9.39 12.07
N VAL A 356 38.03 -8.21 12.57
CA VAL A 356 37.65 -7.06 11.75
C VAL A 356 38.67 -5.94 11.94
N THR A 357 39.20 -5.44 10.82
CA THR A 357 40.22 -4.39 10.79
C THR A 357 40.09 -3.57 9.51
N ASN A 358 40.47 -2.30 9.55
CA ASN A 358 40.66 -1.48 8.36
C ASN A 358 42.08 -1.62 7.75
N LEU A 359 42.91 -2.51 8.30
CA LEU A 359 44.25 -2.84 7.80
C LEU A 359 44.20 -4.03 6.83
N SER A 360 45.15 -4.09 5.89
CA SER A 360 45.27 -5.21 4.95
C SER A 360 46.73 -5.51 4.57
N LYS A 361 46.93 -6.60 3.82
CA LYS A 361 48.23 -7.09 3.32
C LYS A 361 49.18 -7.45 4.46
N TRP A 362 48.65 -8.17 5.45
CA TRP A 362 49.43 -8.60 6.60
C TRP A 362 50.56 -9.55 6.18
N LYS A 363 51.79 -9.22 6.57
CA LYS A 363 52.99 -10.01 6.34
C LYS A 363 53.53 -10.52 7.67
N VAL A 364 53.57 -11.85 7.83
CA VAL A 364 54.21 -12.50 8.98
C VAL A 364 55.73 -12.36 8.87
N ILE A 365 56.35 -11.79 9.90
CA ILE A 365 57.81 -11.67 10.02
C ILE A 365 58.37 -12.77 10.96
N GLY A 366 57.64 -13.10 12.02
CA GLY A 366 57.98 -14.17 12.97
C GLY A 366 56.77 -14.61 13.79
N GLY A 367 56.87 -15.77 14.45
CA GLY A 367 55.78 -16.40 15.22
C GLY A 367 54.73 -17.10 14.36
N THR A 368 53.67 -17.59 15.01
CA THR A 368 52.47 -18.13 14.34
C THR A 368 51.32 -17.16 14.48
N TRP A 369 50.63 -16.85 13.37
CA TRP A 369 49.50 -15.93 13.34
C TRP A 369 48.32 -16.60 12.63
N GLU A 370 47.15 -16.55 13.26
CA GLU A 370 45.92 -17.15 12.74
C GLU A 370 44.71 -16.28 13.06
N ASP A 371 43.73 -16.28 12.16
CA ASP A 371 42.47 -15.57 12.35
C ASP A 371 41.44 -16.51 12.94
N THR A 372 40.87 -16.14 14.09
CA THR A 372 39.94 -16.98 14.86
C THR A 372 38.64 -16.23 15.13
N LEU A 373 37.65 -16.91 15.72
CA LEU A 373 36.42 -16.28 16.20
C LEU A 373 36.67 -15.26 17.34
N ALA A 374 37.82 -15.34 18.03
CA ALA A 374 38.20 -14.38 19.05
C ALA A 374 38.91 -13.15 18.46
N GLY A 375 39.35 -13.17 17.20
CA GLY A 375 40.21 -12.16 16.59
C GLY A 375 41.51 -12.76 16.03
N LYS A 376 42.50 -11.90 15.73
CA LYS A 376 43.80 -12.33 15.21
C LYS A 376 44.68 -12.81 16.37
N ASN A 377 45.00 -14.10 16.41
CA ASN A 377 45.80 -14.71 17.45
C ASN A 377 47.26 -14.85 16.99
N GLY A 378 48.19 -14.25 17.73
CA GLY A 378 49.62 -14.42 17.54
C GLY A 378 50.24 -15.22 18.69
N SER A 379 51.12 -16.18 18.41
CA SER A 379 51.85 -16.94 19.44
C SER A 379 53.35 -17.08 19.11
N SER A 380 54.20 -16.83 20.11
CA SER A 380 55.66 -16.98 20.02
C SER A 380 56.33 -16.99 21.39
N ALA A 381 57.43 -17.74 21.53
CA ALA A 381 58.31 -17.69 22.70
C ALA A 381 59.30 -16.50 22.65
N ASP A 382 59.64 -16.03 21.46
CA ASP A 382 60.53 -14.89 21.19
C ASP A 382 59.75 -13.70 20.63
N ASP A 383 60.41 -12.57 20.38
CA ASP A 383 59.81 -11.43 19.66
C ASP A 383 59.32 -11.86 18.26
N ALA A 384 58.04 -11.65 18.01
CA ALA A 384 57.37 -11.97 16.76
C ALA A 384 56.51 -10.80 16.29
N PHE A 385 56.48 -10.59 14.97
CA PHE A 385 55.81 -9.44 14.35
C PHE A 385 54.93 -9.90 13.19
N ILE A 386 53.81 -9.22 13.02
CA ILE A 386 53.02 -9.22 11.79
C ILE A 386 52.79 -7.77 11.37
N MET A 387 53.15 -7.42 10.14
CA MET A 387 53.15 -6.04 9.65
C MET A 387 52.04 -5.86 8.62
N SER A 388 51.25 -4.79 8.71
CA SER A 388 50.29 -4.44 7.66
C SER A 388 51.01 -3.81 6.47
N GLY A 389 50.35 -3.78 5.31
CA GLY A 389 50.87 -3.08 4.13
C GLY A 389 50.64 -1.57 4.16
N GLN A 390 50.14 -1.01 5.26
CA GLN A 390 49.77 0.39 5.38
C GLN A 390 50.80 1.18 6.18
N THR A 391 51.03 2.43 5.77
CA THR A 391 51.94 3.36 6.44
C THR A 391 51.17 4.57 6.95
N ALA A 392 51.59 5.11 8.10
CA ALA A 392 51.05 6.35 8.63
C ALA A 392 52.14 7.21 9.28
N ASP A 393 51.85 8.51 9.37
CA ASP A 393 52.64 9.54 10.05
C ASP A 393 51.93 9.96 11.35
N ASP A 394 50.95 10.85 11.27
CA ASP A 394 50.15 11.33 12.39
C ASP A 394 48.92 10.44 12.54
N LEU A 395 49.03 9.48 13.47
CA LEU A 395 48.10 8.37 13.60
C LEU A 395 47.41 8.29 14.95
N LEU A 396 46.22 7.73 14.93
CA LEU A 396 45.53 7.12 16.06
C LEU A 396 45.49 5.63 15.75
N TYR A 397 46.30 4.83 16.43
CA TYR A 397 46.38 3.39 16.23
C TYR A 397 45.99 2.66 17.49
N GLU A 398 44.95 1.84 17.43
CA GLU A 398 44.37 1.19 18.61
C GLU A 398 44.01 -0.27 18.35
N ALA A 399 43.97 -1.04 19.44
CA ALA A 399 43.46 -2.40 19.45
C ALA A 399 43.03 -2.83 20.85
N ASN A 400 42.06 -3.73 20.90
CA ASN A 400 41.78 -4.56 22.06
C ASN A 400 42.74 -5.76 22.03
N LEU A 401 43.47 -5.99 23.11
CA LEU A 401 44.37 -7.13 23.24
C LEU A 401 44.12 -7.92 24.52
N MET A 402 44.05 -9.23 24.36
CA MET A 402 43.95 -10.21 25.44
C MET A 402 45.18 -11.10 25.40
N ILE A 403 46.02 -10.97 26.43
CA ILE A 403 47.30 -11.67 26.51
C ILE A 403 47.09 -12.91 27.38
N SER A 404 47.23 -14.09 26.76
CA SER A 404 47.10 -15.39 27.43
C SER A 404 48.47 -15.99 27.74
N GLY A 405 48.54 -16.74 28.85
CA GLY A 405 49.73 -17.48 29.27
C GLY A 405 49.92 -18.82 28.56
N ASP A 406 48.96 -19.21 27.72
CA ASP A 406 48.99 -20.48 27.01
C ASP A 406 50.08 -20.42 25.92
N LYS A 407 51.14 -21.22 26.11
CA LYS A 407 52.32 -21.33 25.23
C LYS A 407 53.31 -20.15 25.23
N GLY A 408 53.49 -19.46 26.34
CA GLY A 408 54.55 -18.46 26.54
C GLY A 408 54.31 -17.73 27.85
N GLY A 409 55.34 -17.54 28.67
CA GLY A 409 55.24 -17.25 30.11
C GLY A 409 54.70 -15.87 30.48
N ASN A 410 53.45 -15.57 30.10
CA ASN A 410 52.71 -14.35 30.42
C ASN A 410 53.37 -13.07 29.89
N GLY A 411 54.08 -13.09 28.75
CA GLY A 411 54.88 -11.95 28.28
C GLY A 411 54.09 -10.70 27.86
N ALA A 412 54.23 -10.25 26.61
CA ALA A 412 53.66 -8.99 26.15
C ALA A 412 52.90 -9.10 24.82
N GLY A 413 51.92 -8.22 24.65
CA GLY A 413 51.25 -7.89 23.39
C GLY A 413 51.39 -6.39 23.09
N ALA A 414 51.54 -6.02 21.82
CA ALA A 414 51.95 -4.67 21.47
C ALA A 414 51.44 -4.17 20.11
N LEU A 415 51.32 -2.85 20.00
CA LEU A 415 51.16 -2.12 18.74
C LEU A 415 52.52 -1.64 18.23
N VAL A 416 52.78 -1.88 16.96
CA VAL A 416 53.99 -1.46 16.23
C VAL A 416 53.59 -0.33 15.29
N PHE A 417 54.34 0.76 15.29
CA PHE A 417 53.98 1.94 14.49
C PHE A 417 55.21 2.72 14.04
N ARG A 418 55.04 3.47 12.94
CA ARG A 418 56.12 4.17 12.23
C ARG A 418 57.36 3.29 12.00
N ALA A 419 57.13 2.02 11.68
CA ALA A 419 58.17 1.02 11.53
C ALA A 419 58.58 0.79 10.07
N ASP A 420 59.73 0.16 9.84
CA ASP A 420 60.03 -0.43 8.54
C ASP A 420 59.30 -1.77 8.33
N ALA A 421 59.26 -2.26 7.09
CA ALA A 421 58.44 -3.41 6.70
C ALA A 421 58.83 -4.74 7.38
N ASP A 422 60.01 -4.80 8.01
CA ASP A 422 60.52 -5.98 8.73
C ASP A 422 60.60 -5.73 10.25
N ALA A 423 60.04 -4.60 10.74
CA ALA A 423 60.03 -4.18 12.15
C ALA A 423 61.41 -4.08 12.82
N LYS A 424 62.48 -3.86 12.04
CA LYS A 424 63.85 -3.65 12.56
C LYS A 424 64.09 -2.22 13.01
N ASN A 425 63.32 -1.28 12.49
CA ASN A 425 63.31 0.12 12.89
C ASN A 425 61.86 0.54 13.14
N GLY A 426 61.58 1.25 14.23
CA GLY A 426 60.22 1.73 14.53
C GLY A 426 59.94 1.86 16.02
N TYR A 427 58.68 2.14 16.37
CA TYR A 427 58.21 2.18 17.75
C TYR A 427 57.32 0.99 18.10
N VAL A 428 57.36 0.59 19.37
CA VAL A 428 56.53 -0.47 19.93
C VAL A 428 55.94 0.01 21.26
N ALA A 429 54.62 0.08 21.34
CA ALA A 429 53.89 0.31 22.59
C ALA A 429 53.32 -1.02 23.07
N ASN A 430 53.73 -1.50 24.25
CA ASN A 430 53.35 -2.82 24.73
C ASN A 430 52.63 -2.81 26.08
N ILE A 431 51.85 -3.86 26.31
CA ILE A 431 51.33 -4.27 27.63
C ILE A 431 52.07 -5.57 27.99
N ASP A 432 52.87 -5.53 29.05
CA ASP A 432 53.71 -6.64 29.52
C ASP A 432 53.15 -7.13 30.86
N VAL A 433 52.35 -8.20 30.80
CA VAL A 433 51.64 -8.76 31.97
C VAL A 433 52.54 -9.62 32.85
N LEU A 434 53.72 -10.02 32.35
CA LEU A 434 54.73 -10.75 33.14
C LEU A 434 55.38 -9.82 34.16
N ASN A 435 55.64 -8.58 33.75
CA ASN A 435 56.38 -7.61 34.55
C ASN A 435 55.48 -6.50 35.15
N ASP A 436 54.16 -6.55 34.94
CA ASP A 436 53.22 -5.50 35.36
C ASP A 436 53.61 -4.10 34.83
N THR A 437 54.02 -4.04 33.56
CA THR A 437 54.54 -2.80 32.96
C THR A 437 53.90 -2.48 31.62
N ILE A 438 53.75 -1.18 31.36
CA ILE A 438 53.39 -0.64 30.05
C ILE A 438 54.61 0.14 29.54
N LYS A 439 55.19 -0.27 28.40
CA LYS A 439 56.41 0.35 27.86
C LYS A 439 56.13 0.97 26.50
N LEU A 440 56.77 2.12 26.26
CA LEU A 440 56.99 2.66 24.93
C LEU A 440 58.47 2.49 24.60
N MET A 441 58.74 1.79 23.51
CA MET A 441 60.09 1.41 23.09
C MET A 441 60.34 1.88 21.66
N LYS A 442 61.62 2.11 21.33
CA LYS A 442 62.06 2.19 19.94
C LYS A 442 63.04 1.07 19.62
N THR A 443 62.95 0.58 18.40
CA THR A 443 63.88 -0.38 17.84
C THR A 443 64.70 0.34 16.77
N GLU A 444 66.02 0.24 16.85
CA GLU A 444 66.95 0.77 15.86
C GLU A 444 67.91 -0.34 15.43
N ASN A 445 67.87 -0.74 14.16
CA ASN A 445 68.61 -1.90 13.63
C ASN A 445 68.43 -3.19 14.45
N GLY A 446 67.21 -3.44 14.94
CA GLY A 446 66.88 -4.60 15.79
C GLY A 446 67.28 -4.46 17.25
N LYS A 447 67.85 -3.32 17.68
CA LYS A 447 68.18 -3.04 19.08
C LYS A 447 67.07 -2.23 19.74
N ILE A 448 66.50 -2.76 20.82
CA ILE A 448 65.41 -2.13 21.57
C ILE A 448 65.96 -1.14 22.62
N THR A 449 65.36 0.04 22.70
CA THR A 449 65.56 1.06 23.73
C THR A 449 64.21 1.42 24.35
N VAL A 450 64.08 1.28 25.67
CA VAL A 450 62.88 1.73 26.41
C VAL A 450 62.91 3.25 26.54
N LEU A 451 61.90 3.93 25.99
CA LEU A 451 61.76 5.39 26.03
C LEU A 451 60.96 5.83 27.26
N ALA A 452 59.93 5.06 27.62
CA ALA A 452 59.12 5.29 28.81
C ALA A 452 58.56 3.97 29.36
N GLU A 453 58.41 3.87 30.68
CA GLU A 453 57.90 2.69 31.38
C GLU A 453 57.05 3.11 32.59
N LYS A 454 55.91 2.46 32.77
CA LYS A 454 54.99 2.70 33.89
C LYS A 454 54.50 1.37 34.45
N THR A 455 54.61 1.18 35.77
CA THR A 455 54.08 0.01 36.46
C THR A 455 52.57 0.14 36.65
N ARG A 456 51.82 -0.90 36.31
CA ARG A 456 50.35 -1.02 36.49
C ARG A 456 50.05 -2.49 36.77
N SER A 457 49.11 -2.77 37.66
CA SER A 457 48.62 -4.15 37.87
C SER A 457 47.95 -4.64 36.58
N LEU A 458 48.44 -5.75 36.03
CA LEU A 458 47.93 -6.35 34.81
C LEU A 458 47.63 -7.84 35.04
N ASP A 459 46.57 -8.35 34.40
CA ASP A 459 46.08 -9.70 34.54
C ASP A 459 46.13 -10.40 33.18
N THR A 460 46.49 -11.69 33.17
CA THR A 460 46.33 -12.54 31.98
C THR A 460 44.86 -12.77 31.68
N ASP A 461 44.53 -12.99 30.42
CA ASP A 461 43.17 -13.27 29.92
C ASP A 461 42.14 -12.14 30.16
N LYS A 462 42.63 -10.98 30.61
CA LYS A 462 41.87 -9.73 30.62
C LYS A 462 42.11 -8.98 29.31
N ALA A 463 41.04 -8.48 28.71
CA ALA A 463 41.13 -7.58 27.57
C ALA A 463 41.56 -6.18 28.02
N TYR A 464 42.52 -5.59 27.31
CA TYR A 464 42.98 -4.23 27.49
C TYR A 464 42.80 -3.46 26.18
N HIS A 465 42.40 -2.20 26.29
CA HIS A 465 42.33 -1.31 25.15
C HIS A 465 43.61 -0.46 25.07
N LEU A 466 44.48 -0.73 24.09
CA LEU A 466 45.73 0.00 23.89
C LEU A 466 45.57 0.96 22.71
N LYS A 467 45.90 2.23 22.94
CA LYS A 467 45.86 3.27 21.90
C LYS A 467 47.14 4.09 21.87
N VAL A 468 47.66 4.30 20.67
CA VAL A 468 48.79 5.18 20.35
C VAL A 468 48.29 6.38 19.56
N SER A 469 48.66 7.59 19.99
CA SER A 469 48.38 8.84 19.28
C SER A 469 49.70 9.54 18.97
N THR A 470 49.94 9.88 17.71
CA THR A 470 51.16 10.61 17.32
C THR A 470 50.82 11.88 16.56
N TYR A 471 51.53 12.97 16.85
CA TYR A 471 51.45 14.21 16.07
C TYR A 471 52.82 14.87 15.99
N GLY A 472 53.38 14.94 14.79
CA GLY A 472 54.79 15.30 14.59
C GLY A 472 55.70 14.38 15.39
N GLU A 473 56.47 14.95 16.33
CA GLU A 473 57.39 14.22 17.21
C GLU A 473 56.72 13.73 18.51
N ASN A 474 55.50 14.18 18.82
CA ASN A 474 54.81 13.81 20.05
C ASN A 474 54.17 12.42 19.92
N ILE A 475 54.37 11.59 20.94
CA ILE A 475 53.84 10.22 21.02
C ILE A 475 53.15 10.06 22.37
N LYS A 476 51.87 9.72 22.33
CA LYS A 476 51.05 9.41 23.49
C LYS A 476 50.60 7.97 23.45
N VAL A 477 50.62 7.31 24.60
CA VAL A 477 50.09 5.95 24.77
C VAL A 477 49.02 5.98 25.86
N TYR A 478 47.90 5.34 25.57
CA TYR A 478 46.76 5.19 26.47
C TYR A 478 46.45 3.72 26.69
N VAL A 479 46.05 3.36 27.91
CA VAL A 479 45.55 2.01 28.23
C VAL A 479 44.24 2.14 29.01
N ASP A 480 43.17 1.55 28.48
CA ASP A 480 41.80 1.65 28.99
C ASP A 480 41.34 3.12 29.13
N GLY A 481 41.76 3.97 28.19
CA GLY A 481 41.49 5.41 28.20
C GLY A 481 42.46 6.25 29.05
N ASP A 482 43.22 5.65 29.96
CA ASP A 482 44.17 6.36 30.80
C ASP A 482 45.43 6.73 30.02
N LEU A 483 45.83 8.01 30.02
CA LEU A 483 47.12 8.45 29.48
C LEU A 483 48.26 7.87 30.35
N VAL A 484 49.10 7.03 29.74
CA VAL A 484 50.22 6.37 30.44
C VAL A 484 51.58 6.95 30.06
N HIS A 485 51.77 7.33 28.80
CA HIS A 485 52.99 7.97 28.29
C HIS A 485 52.66 9.17 27.42
N ASP A 486 53.41 10.26 27.54
CA ASP A 486 53.36 11.45 26.68
C ASP A 486 54.80 11.98 26.54
N ILE A 487 55.44 11.67 25.41
CA ILE A 487 56.85 11.99 25.16
C ILE A 487 57.02 12.63 23.78
N ASN A 488 58.19 13.23 23.54
CA ASN A 488 58.60 13.65 22.21
C ASN A 488 59.82 12.82 21.77
N ASP A 489 59.73 12.13 20.64
CA ASP A 489 60.86 11.45 20.00
C ASP A 489 60.72 11.53 18.47
N ALA A 490 61.73 12.14 17.83
CA ALA A 490 61.77 12.44 16.41
C ALA A 490 62.43 11.35 15.55
N THR A 491 62.79 10.20 16.14
CA THR A 491 63.58 9.15 15.45
C THR A 491 62.87 8.63 14.20
N PHE A 492 61.55 8.37 14.31
CA PHE A 492 60.71 7.95 13.19
C PHE A 492 59.49 8.85 13.05
N SER A 493 59.36 9.52 11.90
CA SER A 493 58.24 10.43 11.59
C SER A 493 57.07 9.76 10.87
N SER A 494 57.33 8.65 10.17
CA SER A 494 56.32 7.85 9.47
C SER A 494 56.82 6.42 9.23
N GLY A 495 55.91 5.50 8.93
CA GLY A 495 56.25 4.11 8.59
C GLY A 495 55.05 3.18 8.70
N TYR A 496 55.31 1.88 8.55
CA TYR A 496 54.31 0.82 8.64
C TYR A 496 53.77 0.66 10.06
N VAL A 497 52.56 0.12 10.15
CA VAL A 497 51.96 -0.34 11.42
C VAL A 497 51.88 -1.86 11.46
N GLY A 498 51.81 -2.43 12.65
CA GLY A 498 51.74 -3.87 12.84
C GLY A 498 51.48 -4.26 14.29
N LEU A 499 51.53 -5.55 14.55
CA LEU A 499 51.35 -6.13 15.87
C LEU A 499 52.62 -6.87 16.29
N ASN A 500 52.92 -6.83 17.58
CA ASN A 500 54.02 -7.56 18.16
C ASN A 500 53.56 -8.38 19.36
N ILE A 501 54.19 -9.52 19.54
CA ILE A 501 54.08 -10.37 20.71
C ILE A 501 55.48 -10.76 21.18
N TRP A 502 55.62 -10.97 22.48
CA TRP A 502 56.85 -11.48 23.08
C TRP A 502 56.50 -12.46 24.19
N ASN A 503 57.02 -13.69 24.11
CA ASN A 503 56.81 -14.74 25.11
C ASN A 503 55.34 -14.88 25.56
N SER A 504 54.41 -14.84 24.59
CA SER A 504 52.96 -14.80 24.84
C SER A 504 52.16 -15.45 23.70
N SER A 505 50.90 -15.77 23.98
CA SER A 505 49.87 -15.88 22.96
C SER A 505 48.88 -14.74 23.16
N THR A 506 48.78 -13.83 22.19
CA THR A 506 47.95 -12.63 22.29
C THR A 506 46.90 -12.64 21.20
N ASN A 507 45.65 -12.48 21.62
CA ASN A 507 44.54 -12.21 20.72
C ASN A 507 44.36 -10.70 20.55
N PHE A 508 44.23 -10.26 19.30
CA PHE A 508 43.99 -8.87 18.92
C PHE A 508 42.64 -8.74 18.23
N GLN A 509 41.87 -7.74 18.66
CA GLN A 509 40.57 -7.40 18.09
C GLN A 509 40.44 -5.88 17.95
N ASP A 510 39.56 -5.44 17.06
CA ASP A 510 39.29 -4.01 16.79
C ASP A 510 40.59 -3.24 16.48
N VAL A 511 41.45 -3.85 15.66
CA VAL A 511 42.72 -3.25 15.26
C VAL A 511 42.42 -2.18 14.21
N GLN A 512 42.46 -0.91 14.61
CA GLN A 512 42.06 0.21 13.76
C GLN A 512 43.18 1.24 13.64
N LEU A 513 43.48 1.63 12.40
CA LEU A 513 44.36 2.76 12.09
C LEU A 513 43.55 3.94 11.58
N ASN A 514 43.59 5.04 12.33
CA ASN A 514 42.89 6.28 12.06
C ASN A 514 43.90 7.43 11.93
N LYS A 515 43.49 8.55 11.30
CA LYS A 515 44.33 9.75 11.24
C LYS A 515 44.22 10.54 12.53
N ASN A 516 45.34 11.05 13.04
CA ASN A 516 45.32 11.97 14.16
C ASN A 516 45.13 13.41 13.64
N ILE A 517 43.88 13.86 13.61
CA ILE A 517 43.54 15.22 13.17
C ILE A 517 43.57 16.15 14.38
N ILE A 518 44.34 17.24 14.28
CA ILE A 518 44.42 18.28 15.32
C ILE A 518 44.00 19.61 14.74
N THR A 519 43.13 20.33 15.46
CA THR A 519 42.78 21.74 15.20
C THR A 519 42.71 22.49 16.52
N ASN A 520 43.00 23.80 16.46
CA ASN A 520 42.79 24.73 17.57
C ASN A 520 41.54 25.60 17.36
N GLU A 521 40.91 25.50 16.19
CA GLU A 521 39.67 26.21 15.90
C GLU A 521 38.56 25.66 16.80
N LYS A 522 37.82 26.54 17.44
CA LYS A 522 36.70 26.19 18.31
C LYS A 522 35.35 26.27 17.60
N GLU A 523 35.31 27.02 16.51
CA GLU A 523 34.10 27.35 15.76
C GLU A 523 34.30 27.01 14.28
N ILE A 524 33.21 26.77 13.55
CA ILE A 524 33.26 26.57 12.11
C ILE A 524 33.57 27.90 11.42
N LYS A 525 34.44 27.86 10.42
CA LYS A 525 34.70 29.04 9.58
C LYS A 525 33.45 29.32 8.73
N ASN A 526 32.90 30.54 8.81
CA ASN A 526 31.67 30.93 8.09
C ASN A 526 30.51 29.97 8.41
N HIS A 527 30.23 29.87 9.69
CA HIS A 527 29.23 28.97 10.25
C HIS A 527 27.78 29.41 9.98
N ASP A 528 27.60 30.67 9.61
CA ASP A 528 26.36 31.39 9.31
C ASP A 528 26.24 31.77 7.82
N PHE A 529 27.16 31.28 6.96
CA PHE A 529 27.15 31.53 5.51
C PHE A 529 27.25 33.01 5.05
N GLU A 530 27.52 33.95 5.95
CA GLU A 530 27.55 35.40 5.68
C GLU A 530 28.67 35.85 4.72
N THR A 531 29.62 34.98 4.36
CA THR A 531 30.57 35.27 3.27
C THR A 531 29.92 35.25 1.89
N GLY A 532 28.68 34.75 1.76
CA GLY A 532 27.97 34.60 0.50
C GLY A 532 28.49 33.44 -0.37
N ASP A 533 29.26 32.53 0.22
CA ASP A 533 29.80 31.33 -0.41
C ASP A 533 30.02 30.21 0.62
N LEU A 534 30.47 29.04 0.16
CA LEU A 534 30.79 27.89 1.01
C LEU A 534 32.19 27.98 1.64
N THR A 535 32.75 29.17 1.86
CA THR A 535 34.02 29.28 2.59
C THR A 535 33.92 28.53 3.92
N GLY A 536 34.91 27.69 4.24
CA GLY A 536 34.87 26.88 5.47
C GLY A 536 33.98 25.65 5.41
N TRP A 537 33.33 25.39 4.27
CA TRP A 537 32.61 24.17 3.96
C TRP A 537 33.16 23.56 2.66
N SER A 538 32.96 22.27 2.45
CA SER A 538 33.48 21.53 1.29
C SER A 538 32.44 20.54 0.79
N THR A 539 32.03 20.72 -0.46
CA THR A 539 31.18 19.76 -1.17
C THR A 539 31.99 18.49 -1.40
N ILE A 540 31.50 17.38 -0.86
CA ILE A 540 32.16 16.07 -0.92
C ILE A 540 31.70 15.30 -2.15
N GLU A 541 30.40 15.32 -2.41
CA GLU A 541 29.80 14.67 -3.57
C GLU A 541 28.51 15.37 -3.99
N GLY A 542 28.09 15.12 -5.23
CA GLY A 542 26.86 15.64 -5.79
C GLY A 542 26.89 17.12 -6.17
N ASN A 543 25.71 17.68 -6.42
CA ASN A 543 25.49 19.05 -6.85
C ASN A 543 24.45 19.81 -5.99
N ALA A 544 23.89 19.21 -4.94
CA ALA A 544 22.98 19.87 -3.98
C ALA A 544 23.63 20.98 -3.15
N PHE A 545 24.96 21.02 -3.06
CA PHE A 545 25.68 22.02 -2.27
C PHE A 545 26.78 22.66 -3.10
N THR A 546 26.54 23.89 -3.54
CA THR A 546 27.49 24.72 -4.28
C THR A 546 27.37 26.16 -3.81
N ASN A 547 28.27 27.05 -4.25
CA ASN A 547 28.14 28.48 -3.95
C ASN A 547 26.82 29.08 -4.46
N ASP A 548 26.15 28.47 -5.46
CA ASP A 548 24.84 28.94 -5.94
C ASP A 548 23.72 28.73 -4.92
N HIS A 549 23.90 27.83 -3.95
CA HIS A 549 22.93 27.52 -2.90
C HIS A 549 23.06 28.47 -1.69
N VAL A 550 24.16 29.23 -1.61
CA VAL A 550 24.30 30.30 -0.60
C VAL A 550 23.67 31.57 -1.16
N THR A 551 22.52 31.95 -0.64
CA THR A 551 21.65 32.98 -1.22
C THR A 551 21.26 34.03 -0.19
N ASN A 552 20.90 35.23 -0.65
CA ASN A 552 20.33 36.31 0.18
C ASN A 552 18.82 36.47 0.01
N THR A 553 18.15 35.40 -0.41
CA THR A 553 16.72 35.41 -0.72
C THR A 553 15.91 35.32 0.56
N ALA A 554 15.27 36.43 0.95
CA ALA A 554 14.57 36.52 2.24
C ALA A 554 13.29 35.66 2.37
N SER A 555 12.73 35.11 1.30
CA SER A 555 11.44 34.40 1.33
C SER A 555 11.31 33.34 0.23
N TYR A 556 10.65 32.23 0.57
CA TYR A 556 10.20 31.19 -0.35
C TYR A 556 8.72 31.38 -0.71
N TRP A 557 8.15 30.48 -1.52
CA TRP A 557 6.75 30.56 -1.98
C TRP A 557 5.71 30.54 -0.85
N GLY A 558 6.05 30.06 0.35
CA GLY A 558 5.16 29.96 1.51
C GLY A 558 5.35 31.05 2.57
N GLY A 559 6.39 31.90 2.48
CA GLY A 559 6.65 32.94 3.49
C GLY A 559 8.14 33.27 3.66
N PRO A 560 8.50 34.06 4.69
CA PRO A 560 9.90 34.33 5.01
C PRO A 560 10.59 33.08 5.56
N PHE A 561 11.85 32.86 5.15
CA PHE A 561 12.65 31.73 5.64
C PHE A 561 12.93 31.80 7.14
N GLY A 562 13.04 33.01 7.70
CA GLY A 562 13.46 33.20 9.09
C GLY A 562 14.93 32.83 9.33
N HIS A 563 15.76 32.97 8.29
CA HIS A 563 17.22 32.87 8.39
C HIS A 563 17.77 34.01 9.27
N GLU A 564 18.96 33.80 9.84
CA GLU A 564 19.72 34.86 10.50
C GLU A 564 20.59 35.57 9.45
N GLY A 565 21.04 36.80 9.70
CA GLY A 565 21.94 37.49 8.76
C GLY A 565 21.34 37.84 7.39
N ASN A 566 22.20 37.93 6.37
CA ASN A 566 21.85 38.25 4.99
C ASN A 566 21.98 37.07 4.03
N TYR A 567 22.79 36.06 4.33
CA TYR A 567 23.01 34.89 3.49
C TYR A 567 22.72 33.62 4.27
N HIS A 568 22.23 32.59 3.58
CA HIS A 568 21.92 31.30 4.18
C HIS A 568 22.05 30.20 3.12
N LEU A 569 22.19 28.94 3.54
CA LEU A 569 22.23 27.79 2.64
C LEU A 569 20.81 27.31 2.34
N TRP A 570 20.30 27.68 1.16
CA TRP A 570 19.04 27.18 0.62
C TRP A 570 19.33 25.98 -0.29
N GLY A 571 18.89 24.79 0.09
CA GLY A 571 19.17 23.53 -0.62
C GLY A 571 18.53 23.43 -2.00
N PHE A 572 17.71 24.42 -2.40
CA PHE A 572 17.12 24.50 -3.72
C PHE A 572 17.85 25.51 -4.61
N SER A 573 18.28 25.07 -5.79
CA SER A 573 18.80 25.96 -6.84
C SER A 573 18.33 25.52 -8.23
N ASP A 574 17.64 26.41 -8.94
CA ASP A 574 17.24 26.21 -10.34
C ASP A 574 18.43 25.96 -11.28
N LEU A 575 19.64 26.35 -10.87
CA LEU A 575 20.86 26.18 -11.66
C LEU A 575 21.49 24.79 -11.47
N GLN A 576 21.10 24.06 -10.43
CA GLN A 576 21.71 22.79 -10.02
C GLN A 576 20.72 21.63 -9.97
N GLY A 577 19.56 21.75 -10.61
CA GLY A 577 18.57 20.66 -10.70
C GLY A 577 17.38 20.80 -9.75
N GLY A 578 17.28 21.89 -8.99
CA GLY A 578 16.17 22.15 -8.07
C GLY A 578 16.07 21.08 -6.99
N ASP A 579 14.86 20.53 -6.83
CA ASP A 579 14.55 19.46 -5.86
C ASP A 579 15.18 18.09 -6.20
N ASP A 580 15.75 17.91 -7.40
CA ASP A 580 16.40 16.66 -7.80
C ASP A 580 17.92 16.67 -7.53
N ALA A 581 18.45 17.78 -6.99
CA ALA A 581 19.86 17.88 -6.66
C ALA A 581 20.18 17.03 -5.42
N THR A 582 21.23 16.21 -5.50
CA THR A 582 21.71 15.39 -4.37
C THR A 582 23.18 15.72 -4.08
N GLY A 583 23.65 15.47 -2.85
CA GLY A 583 25.03 15.68 -2.46
C GLY A 583 25.30 15.60 -0.97
N GLU A 584 26.56 15.87 -0.61
CA GLU A 584 27.07 15.88 0.76
C GLU A 584 28.01 17.08 0.97
N LEU A 585 27.87 17.79 2.09
CA LEU A 585 28.64 18.98 2.46
C LEU A 585 29.27 18.81 3.83
N HIS A 586 30.58 19.08 3.96
CA HIS A 586 31.31 19.01 5.23
C HIS A 586 31.79 20.38 5.67
N SER A 587 31.71 20.69 6.97
CA SER A 587 32.35 21.87 7.55
C SER A 587 33.86 21.69 7.70
N SER A 588 34.57 22.78 7.96
CA SER A 588 35.93 22.75 8.50
C SER A 588 35.95 22.05 9.87
N TYR A 589 37.08 21.42 10.20
CA TYR A 589 37.26 20.78 11.51
C TYR A 589 37.32 21.81 12.64
N PHE A 590 36.62 21.52 13.74
CA PHE A 590 36.68 22.27 14.98
C PHE A 590 36.94 21.31 16.16
N LYS A 591 37.49 21.85 17.24
CA LYS A 591 37.67 21.11 18.49
C LYS A 591 36.55 21.50 19.45
N LEU A 592 35.68 20.54 19.78
CA LEU A 592 34.52 20.82 20.62
C LEU A 592 34.96 21.28 22.02
N GLY A 593 34.33 22.34 22.51
CA GLY A 593 34.64 22.97 23.79
C GLY A 593 33.42 23.60 24.44
N GLY A 594 33.62 24.46 25.44
CA GLY A 594 32.52 25.12 26.14
C GLY A 594 31.69 24.12 26.95
N SER A 595 30.36 24.23 26.86
CA SER A 595 29.42 23.30 27.48
C SER A 595 29.11 22.05 26.64
N GLY A 596 29.61 21.98 25.40
CA GLY A 596 29.23 20.96 24.43
C GLY A 596 27.90 21.22 23.72
N GLU A 597 27.32 22.42 23.86
CA GLU A 597 26.10 22.81 23.13
C GLU A 597 26.44 23.09 21.67
N ILE A 598 25.70 22.47 20.77
CA ILE A 598 25.68 22.80 19.34
C ILE A 598 24.26 23.23 18.99
N ASN A 599 24.08 24.36 18.32
CA ASN A 599 22.77 24.80 17.87
C ASN A 599 22.83 25.40 16.47
N PHE A 600 21.77 25.18 15.68
CA PHE A 600 21.70 25.62 14.29
C PHE A 600 20.26 25.79 13.83
N LEU A 601 20.09 26.47 12.71
CA LEU A 601 18.81 26.64 12.03
C LEU A 601 18.67 25.64 10.90
N LEU A 602 17.60 24.84 10.92
CA LEU A 602 17.33 23.81 9.91
C LEU A 602 15.92 24.00 9.32
N GLY A 603 15.81 23.82 8.01
CA GLY A 603 14.54 23.85 7.27
C GLY A 603 14.55 22.87 6.10
N GLY A 604 13.50 22.89 5.29
CA GLY A 604 13.36 22.03 4.12
C GLY A 604 12.75 20.66 4.44
N GLY A 605 13.00 19.68 3.57
CA GLY A 605 12.41 18.36 3.61
C GLY A 605 12.80 17.51 4.83
N ASN A 606 11.96 16.51 5.12
CA ASN A 606 12.08 15.66 6.31
C ASN A 606 12.28 14.18 5.94
N ASP A 607 13.53 13.73 5.98
CA ASP A 607 13.85 12.30 5.84
C ASP A 607 15.16 11.99 6.55
N ILE A 608 15.10 11.36 7.72
CA ILE A 608 16.31 11.01 8.50
C ILE A 608 17.25 10.02 7.80
N SER A 609 16.77 9.31 6.77
CA SER A 609 17.58 8.35 6.01
C SER A 609 18.38 9.05 4.92
N ASN A 610 17.78 10.04 4.25
CA ASN A 610 18.34 10.65 3.03
C ASN A 610 18.60 12.16 3.13
N ARG A 611 18.06 12.88 4.12
CA ARG A 611 18.14 14.34 4.29
C ARG A 611 18.36 14.73 5.74
N TYR A 612 19.62 14.97 6.12
CA TYR A 612 19.96 15.21 7.52
C TYR A 612 21.25 16.01 7.70
N VAL A 613 21.40 16.54 8.92
CA VAL A 613 22.65 17.11 9.44
C VAL A 613 23.20 16.17 10.51
N SER A 614 24.51 15.97 10.52
CA SER A 614 25.20 15.10 11.48
C SER A 614 26.43 15.77 12.08
N LEU A 615 26.68 15.49 13.36
CA LEU A 615 27.98 15.71 14.00
C LEU A 615 28.88 14.52 13.71
N VAL A 616 30.12 14.74 13.27
CA VAL A 616 31.02 13.65 12.86
C VAL A 616 32.37 13.79 13.53
N ARG A 617 32.89 12.69 14.09
CA ARG A 617 34.25 12.62 14.61
C ARG A 617 35.25 12.54 13.48
N ALA A 618 36.20 13.46 13.46
CA ALA A 618 37.12 13.62 12.34
C ALA A 618 38.14 12.48 12.22
N SER A 619 38.48 11.81 13.32
CA SER A 619 39.52 10.76 13.32
C SER A 619 39.12 9.49 12.56
N ASP A 620 37.85 9.10 12.64
CA ASP A 620 37.30 7.84 12.13
C ASP A 620 36.06 8.05 11.22
N ASN A 621 35.68 9.31 10.96
CA ASN A 621 34.45 9.70 10.26
C ASN A 621 33.16 9.14 10.89
N LYS A 622 33.18 8.88 12.21
CA LYS A 622 32.02 8.34 12.91
C LYS A 622 30.96 9.42 13.14
N GLU A 623 29.76 9.25 12.59
CA GLU A 623 28.61 10.14 12.84
C GLU A 623 28.11 9.95 14.27
N LEU A 624 28.21 10.96 15.13
CA LEU A 624 27.92 10.87 16.57
C LEU A 624 26.47 11.23 16.92
N ILE A 625 25.90 12.17 16.16
CA ILE A 625 24.56 12.73 16.36
C ILE A 625 23.97 13.00 14.98
N ARG A 626 22.73 12.57 14.72
CA ARG A 626 22.02 12.80 13.45
C ARG A 626 20.66 13.48 13.67
N GLN A 627 20.32 14.46 12.83
CA GLN A 627 19.05 15.20 12.86
C GLN A 627 18.54 15.49 11.44
N ALA A 628 17.27 15.16 11.18
CA ALA A 628 16.52 15.66 10.02
C ALA A 628 15.47 16.68 10.48
N ASN A 629 14.81 17.35 9.54
CA ASN A 629 13.76 18.32 9.86
C ASN A 629 12.43 17.67 10.31
N THR A 630 12.49 16.62 11.12
CA THR A 630 11.32 15.82 11.56
C THR A 630 10.37 16.58 12.46
N LYS A 631 10.89 17.49 13.27
CA LYS A 631 10.10 18.21 14.28
C LYS A 631 9.17 19.25 13.65
N PHE A 632 9.61 19.89 12.58
CA PHE A 632 8.90 21.02 11.97
C PHE A 632 8.37 20.71 10.57
N ASN A 633 9.10 19.92 9.77
CA ASN A 633 8.72 19.52 8.40
C ASN A 633 8.23 20.73 7.57
N ASP A 634 9.03 21.78 7.55
CA ASP A 634 8.72 23.07 6.94
C ASP A 634 9.98 23.65 6.28
N GLU A 635 9.77 24.39 5.20
CA GLU A 635 10.79 25.12 4.45
C GLU A 635 11.47 26.20 5.32
N LYS A 636 10.70 26.75 6.27
CA LYS A 636 11.17 27.75 7.23
C LYS A 636 12.25 27.18 8.15
N TYR A 637 13.29 27.96 8.40
CA TYR A 637 14.31 27.66 9.39
C TYR A 637 13.74 27.65 10.81
N ASN A 638 14.06 26.59 11.54
CA ASN A 638 13.75 26.43 12.94
C ASN A 638 14.99 25.98 13.71
N LYS A 639 15.11 26.42 14.96
CA LYS A 639 16.28 26.16 15.79
C LYS A 639 16.26 24.73 16.33
N TYR A 640 17.39 24.05 16.15
CA TYR A 640 17.73 22.81 16.83
C TYR A 640 18.86 23.04 17.83
N VAL A 641 18.83 22.31 18.94
CA VAL A 641 19.84 22.36 20.01
C VAL A 641 20.26 20.95 20.39
N TRP A 642 21.55 20.66 20.31
CA TRP A 642 22.16 19.37 20.63
C TRP A 642 22.98 19.43 21.91
N ASP A 643 22.94 18.35 22.68
CA ASP A 643 23.89 18.04 23.75
C ASP A 643 24.99 17.11 23.22
N ALA A 644 26.16 17.69 22.94
CA ALA A 644 27.38 16.98 22.56
C ALA A 644 28.43 16.98 23.69
N SER A 645 28.02 17.18 24.95
CA SER A 645 28.94 17.31 26.10
C SER A 645 29.84 16.09 26.32
N ASP A 646 29.37 14.90 25.93
CA ASP A 646 30.14 13.64 25.97
C ASP A 646 31.40 13.68 25.07
N TYR A 647 31.44 14.56 24.06
CA TYR A 647 32.49 14.63 23.04
C TYR A 647 33.41 15.85 23.19
N ILE A 648 33.34 16.56 24.31
CA ILE A 648 34.18 17.73 24.57
C ILE A 648 35.67 17.35 24.48
N GLY A 649 36.42 18.12 23.69
CA GLY A 649 37.84 17.92 23.44
C GLY A 649 38.16 17.05 22.23
N GLU A 650 37.16 16.42 21.60
CA GLU A 650 37.33 15.75 20.32
C GLU A 650 37.38 16.76 19.15
N VAL A 651 37.99 16.34 18.03
CA VAL A 651 37.99 17.10 16.78
C VAL A 651 36.88 16.58 15.89
N LEU A 652 35.95 17.45 15.54
CA LEU A 652 34.68 17.13 14.88
C LEU A 652 34.48 18.00 13.62
N TYR A 653 33.52 17.63 12.79
CA TYR A 653 32.95 18.48 11.73
C TYR A 653 31.44 18.23 11.62
N MET A 654 30.74 19.17 10.98
CA MET A 654 29.33 19.05 10.62
C MET A 654 29.23 18.48 9.20
N LYS A 655 28.38 17.48 9.03
CA LYS A 655 28.03 16.86 7.74
C LYS A 655 26.57 17.18 7.41
N VAL A 656 26.29 17.59 6.18
CA VAL A 656 24.94 17.83 5.65
C VAL A 656 24.75 16.92 4.46
N VAL A 657 23.63 16.20 4.42
CA VAL A 657 23.33 15.19 3.40
C VAL A 657 22.00 15.50 2.75
N ASP A 658 21.98 15.40 1.42
CA ASP A 658 20.77 15.34 0.62
C ASP A 658 20.87 14.25 -0.46
N GLN A 659 20.06 13.21 -0.36
CA GLN A 659 20.06 12.08 -1.29
C GLN A 659 18.66 11.78 -1.82
N ALA A 660 17.69 12.66 -1.58
CA ALA A 660 16.32 12.51 -2.07
C ALA A 660 16.15 13.23 -3.41
N GLU A 661 15.35 12.66 -4.31
CA GLU A 661 14.95 13.28 -5.58
C GLU A 661 13.42 13.47 -5.59
N GLY A 662 12.89 14.44 -6.34
CA GLY A 662 11.45 14.72 -6.46
C GLY A 662 10.91 15.81 -5.51
N GLY A 663 9.61 16.13 -5.61
CA GLY A 663 9.02 17.32 -4.99
C GLY A 663 9.24 17.42 -3.47
N TRP A 664 9.83 18.54 -3.04
CA TRP A 664 10.29 18.85 -1.67
C TRP A 664 11.59 18.14 -1.24
N GLY A 665 12.40 17.68 -2.20
CA GLY A 665 13.65 16.93 -2.05
C GLY A 665 14.91 17.73 -1.70
N HIS A 666 14.84 18.75 -0.84
CA HIS A 666 16.05 19.49 -0.43
C HIS A 666 16.14 19.82 1.07
N ILE A 667 17.33 20.10 1.60
CA ILE A 667 17.58 20.52 3.00
C ILE A 667 18.21 21.90 3.12
N ASN A 668 17.77 22.69 4.11
CA ASN A 668 18.23 24.07 4.34
C ASN A 668 19.01 24.16 5.65
N LEU A 669 20.16 24.86 5.67
CA LEU A 669 20.94 25.08 6.89
C LEU A 669 21.35 26.55 7.06
N ASP A 670 21.39 27.03 8.30
CA ASP A 670 21.87 28.37 8.65
C ASP A 670 22.37 28.45 10.12
N ASP A 671 23.09 29.51 10.47
CA ASP A 671 23.46 29.91 11.84
C ASP A 671 24.01 28.79 12.74
N VAL A 672 25.07 28.09 12.30
CA VAL A 672 25.58 26.86 12.96
C VAL A 672 26.58 27.16 14.08
N HIS A 673 26.15 27.26 15.33
CA HIS A 673 27.04 27.50 16.47
C HIS A 673 27.53 26.20 17.10
N VAL A 674 28.84 25.93 17.08
CA VAL A 674 29.44 24.76 17.76
C VAL A 674 30.24 25.11 19.02
N TYR A 675 30.41 26.38 19.35
CA TYR A 675 31.08 26.81 20.58
C TYR A 675 30.21 27.75 21.45
N ASN A 676 29.70 27.20 22.56
CA ASN A 676 28.88 27.94 23.51
C ASN A 676 29.44 27.82 24.94
N GLU A 677 29.59 28.95 25.64
CA GLU A 677 30.15 29.00 27.01
C GLU A 677 29.08 28.99 28.11
N GLY A 678 27.79 29.11 27.75
CA GLY A 678 26.66 29.06 28.67
C GLY A 678 26.37 27.64 29.19
N PRO A 679 25.62 27.50 30.30
CA PRO A 679 25.19 26.18 30.76
C PRO A 679 24.30 25.52 29.70
N MET A 680 24.40 24.19 29.57
CA MET A 680 23.52 23.40 28.69
C MET A 680 22.04 23.76 28.95
N PRO A 681 21.25 24.06 27.90
CA PRO A 681 19.82 24.31 28.04
C PRO A 681 19.09 23.12 28.68
N THR A 682 17.98 23.41 29.38
CA THR A 682 17.15 22.36 30.01
C THR A 682 16.32 21.55 29.02
N GLU A 683 16.11 22.09 27.82
CA GLU A 683 15.46 21.43 26.69
C GLU A 683 16.48 21.37 25.55
N VAL A 684 16.84 20.15 25.15
CA VAL A 684 17.63 19.83 23.95
C VAL A 684 16.79 18.92 23.07
N ASP A 685 17.03 18.93 21.76
CA ASP A 685 16.28 18.08 20.84
C ASP A 685 16.66 16.61 21.01
N ASN A 686 15.64 15.74 20.99
CA ASN A 686 15.81 14.29 21.01
C ASN A 686 16.37 13.84 19.67
N VAL A 687 17.68 13.86 19.56
CA VAL A 687 18.44 13.42 18.39
C VAL A 687 18.66 11.91 18.41
N ALA A 688 18.68 11.31 17.22
CA ALA A 688 19.21 9.97 17.08
C ALA A 688 20.73 10.03 17.36
N LYS A 689 21.15 9.47 18.50
CA LYS A 689 22.55 9.08 18.71
C LYS A 689 22.83 7.81 17.91
N GLU A 690 24.09 7.51 17.62
CA GLU A 690 24.45 6.24 16.95
C GLU A 690 23.71 5.04 17.57
N PRO A 691 23.23 4.09 16.75
CA PRO A 691 22.90 2.78 17.27
C PRO A 691 24.15 2.19 17.92
N VAL A 692 24.00 1.65 19.13
CA VAL A 692 25.06 0.90 19.81
C VAL A 692 25.65 -0.11 18.82
N GLU A 693 26.97 -0.10 18.62
CA GLU A 693 27.63 -1.05 17.72
C GLU A 693 27.14 -2.46 18.04
N ALA A 694 26.49 -3.08 17.05
CA ALA A 694 25.97 -4.42 17.22
C ALA A 694 27.13 -5.37 17.48
N GLU A 695 27.04 -6.18 18.53
CA GLU A 695 28.01 -7.26 18.74
C GLU A 695 28.13 -8.08 17.45
N ILE A 696 29.36 -8.26 16.96
CA ILE A 696 29.61 -9.08 15.77
C ILE A 696 29.20 -10.51 16.10
N LYS A 697 28.13 -10.98 15.47
CA LYS A 697 27.62 -12.33 15.69
C LYS A 697 28.45 -13.33 14.89
N GLN A 698 28.54 -14.55 15.40
CA GLN A 698 29.14 -15.65 14.65
C GLN A 698 28.28 -16.09 13.46
N SER A 699 26.94 -16.09 13.61
CA SER A 699 26.02 -16.51 12.56
C SER A 699 24.62 -15.97 12.79
N GLY A 700 23.82 -15.88 11.73
CA GLY A 700 22.40 -15.56 11.83
C GLY A 700 21.81 -15.08 10.50
N THR A 701 20.51 -14.79 10.54
CA THR A 701 19.77 -14.13 9.46
C THR A 701 19.96 -12.62 9.55
N LEU A 702 20.21 -11.97 8.41
CA LEU A 702 20.34 -10.53 8.28
C LEU A 702 18.98 -9.92 7.92
N THR A 703 18.48 -9.06 8.82
CA THR A 703 17.25 -8.30 8.65
C THR A 703 17.44 -6.81 8.96
N ASP A 704 18.65 -6.41 9.34
CA ASP A 704 19.04 -5.08 9.82
C ASP A 704 19.62 -4.23 8.69
N TRP A 705 18.88 -4.13 7.59
CA TRP A 705 19.35 -3.43 6.40
C TRP A 705 19.25 -1.91 6.57
N THR A 706 20.36 -1.23 6.31
CA THR A 706 20.44 0.23 6.19
C THR A 706 20.68 0.57 4.73
N ALA A 707 19.76 1.29 4.09
CA ALA A 707 19.94 1.79 2.74
C ALA A 707 21.08 2.82 2.73
N VAL A 708 22.09 2.60 1.90
CA VAL A 708 23.24 3.49 1.71
C VAL A 708 23.11 4.25 0.40
N SER A 709 22.51 3.63 -0.61
CA SER A 709 22.15 4.31 -1.86
C SER A 709 20.93 3.68 -2.51
N GLY A 710 20.11 4.55 -3.12
CA GLY A 710 18.85 4.22 -3.81
C GLY A 710 17.73 3.73 -2.89
N GLU A 711 16.59 3.45 -3.51
CA GLU A 711 15.36 3.11 -2.80
C GLU A 711 15.31 1.62 -2.44
N TRP A 712 15.10 1.32 -1.17
CA TRP A 712 14.92 -0.04 -0.66
C TRP A 712 13.64 -0.14 0.18
N ILE A 713 12.81 -1.14 -0.11
CA ILE A 713 11.52 -1.38 0.56
C ILE A 713 11.45 -2.83 1.05
N PRO A 714 10.66 -3.15 2.09
CA PRO A 714 10.38 -4.54 2.45
C PRO A 714 9.81 -5.32 1.26
N SER A 715 10.27 -6.55 1.06
CA SER A 715 9.70 -7.45 0.04
C SER A 715 8.43 -8.09 0.56
N THR A 716 7.49 -8.32 -0.36
CA THR A 716 6.11 -8.71 -0.05
C THR A 716 5.60 -9.72 -1.07
N GLN A 717 4.59 -10.50 -0.68
CA GLN A 717 3.88 -11.42 -1.57
C GLN A 717 2.86 -10.64 -2.41
N GLY A 718 2.88 -10.84 -3.73
CA GLY A 718 1.91 -10.24 -4.65
C GLY A 718 2.00 -8.72 -4.75
N SER A 719 0.92 -8.10 -5.22
CA SER A 719 0.81 -6.64 -5.30
C SER A 719 0.48 -6.04 -3.94
N ASN A 720 1.22 -4.99 -3.57
CA ASN A 720 1.05 -4.25 -2.30
C ASN A 720 1.00 -2.74 -2.56
N GLY A 721 0.43 -2.33 -3.70
CA GLY A 721 0.25 -0.91 -4.07
C GLY A 721 -0.68 -0.14 -3.12
N GLY A 722 -1.39 -0.84 -2.24
CA GLY A 722 -2.38 -0.29 -1.32
C GLY A 722 -2.82 -1.32 -0.29
N ILE A 723 -3.92 -1.03 0.40
CA ILE A 723 -4.42 -1.90 1.47
C ILE A 723 -5.04 -3.18 0.90
N TRP A 724 -4.85 -4.30 1.57
CA TRP A 724 -5.54 -5.55 1.32
C TRP A 724 -6.87 -5.57 2.06
N GLU A 725 -7.93 -6.00 1.38
CA GLU A 725 -9.30 -6.07 1.85
C GLU A 725 -9.96 -7.39 1.42
N CYS A 726 -11.08 -7.74 2.06
CA CYS A 726 -11.99 -8.81 1.64
C CYS A 726 -11.28 -10.12 1.20
N PRO A 727 -10.59 -10.82 2.14
CA PRO A 727 -9.92 -12.07 1.83
C PRO A 727 -10.94 -13.20 1.58
N ALA A 728 -10.57 -14.17 0.74
CA ALA A 728 -11.22 -15.47 0.63
C ALA A 728 -10.17 -16.57 0.68
N LEU A 729 -10.40 -17.64 1.46
CA LEU A 729 -9.51 -18.79 1.54
C LEU A 729 -10.32 -20.06 1.29
N VAL A 730 -10.14 -20.66 0.12
CA VAL A 730 -10.97 -21.78 -0.36
C VAL A 730 -10.13 -22.85 -1.02
N GLU A 731 -10.62 -24.07 -1.01
CA GLU A 731 -10.08 -25.15 -1.81
C GLU A 731 -10.81 -25.24 -3.16
N LEU A 732 -10.06 -25.25 -4.27
CA LEU A 732 -10.60 -25.32 -5.63
C LEU A 732 -10.11 -26.57 -6.37
N PRO A 733 -10.96 -27.23 -7.17
CA PRO A 733 -10.58 -28.37 -7.99
C PRO A 733 -9.77 -27.92 -9.22
N ILE A 734 -8.86 -28.78 -9.68
CA ILE A 734 -8.05 -28.56 -10.88
C ILE A 734 -8.71 -29.30 -12.05
N ASP A 735 -9.02 -28.57 -13.12
CA ASP A 735 -9.62 -29.08 -14.37
C ASP A 735 -10.89 -29.91 -14.14
N GLY A 736 -11.66 -29.55 -13.11
CA GLY A 736 -12.90 -30.24 -12.72
C GLY A 736 -12.70 -31.62 -12.07
N ASP A 737 -11.50 -31.95 -11.63
CA ASP A 737 -11.21 -33.19 -10.89
C ASP A 737 -11.30 -32.94 -9.37
N PRO A 738 -12.36 -33.40 -8.68
CA PRO A 738 -12.54 -33.17 -7.24
C PRO A 738 -11.49 -33.87 -6.37
N THR A 739 -10.70 -34.78 -6.94
CA THR A 739 -9.62 -35.47 -6.22
C THR A 739 -8.28 -34.74 -6.28
N LYS A 740 -8.21 -33.67 -7.08
CA LYS A 740 -7.03 -32.82 -7.24
C LYS A 740 -7.38 -31.39 -6.95
N THR A 741 -6.97 -30.94 -5.79
CA THR A 741 -7.32 -29.63 -5.27
C THR A 741 -6.10 -28.84 -4.85
N LYS A 742 -6.24 -27.52 -4.79
CA LYS A 742 -5.30 -26.60 -4.16
C LYS A 742 -6.05 -25.55 -3.36
N TRP A 743 -5.41 -25.06 -2.31
CA TRP A 743 -5.90 -23.89 -1.60
C TRP A 743 -5.62 -22.64 -2.42
N VAL A 744 -6.60 -21.75 -2.47
CA VAL A 744 -6.50 -20.44 -3.08
C VAL A 744 -6.81 -19.39 -2.02
N LEU A 745 -5.83 -18.54 -1.74
CA LEU A 745 -6.01 -17.32 -0.97
C LEU A 745 -6.22 -16.18 -1.97
N GLN A 746 -7.37 -15.54 -1.93
CA GLN A 746 -7.67 -14.34 -2.71
C GLN A 746 -7.74 -13.15 -1.78
N VAL A 747 -7.24 -12.01 -2.24
CA VAL A 747 -7.33 -10.72 -1.54
C VAL A 747 -7.69 -9.63 -2.55
N SER A 748 -8.55 -8.72 -2.10
CA SER A 748 -8.81 -7.48 -2.82
C SER A 748 -7.75 -6.45 -2.41
N LEU A 749 -7.40 -5.50 -3.27
CA LEU A 749 -6.47 -4.42 -2.93
C LEU A 749 -6.93 -3.06 -3.47
N ASN A 750 -6.64 -2.01 -2.71
CA ASN A 750 -6.94 -0.63 -3.08
C ASN A 750 -5.83 0.31 -2.59
N ASP A 751 -4.96 0.88 -3.43
CA ASP A 751 -4.79 0.76 -4.90
C ASP A 751 -3.77 -0.35 -5.28
N GLY A 752 -3.49 -0.56 -6.56
CA GLY A 752 -2.41 -1.38 -7.11
C GLY A 752 -2.85 -2.35 -8.20
N ALA A 753 -4.09 -2.26 -8.66
CA ALA A 753 -4.67 -3.12 -9.69
C ALA A 753 -4.13 -2.81 -11.11
N PRO A 754 -4.19 -3.75 -12.06
CA PRO A 754 -3.64 -3.55 -13.41
C PRO A 754 -4.35 -2.44 -14.19
N ALA A 755 -5.65 -2.25 -13.94
CA ALA A 755 -6.46 -1.17 -14.50
C ALA A 755 -6.30 0.17 -13.76
N GLY A 756 -5.54 0.20 -12.66
CA GLY A 756 -5.53 1.27 -11.67
C GLY A 756 -6.70 1.19 -10.68
N GLY A 757 -6.54 1.84 -9.53
CA GLY A 757 -7.49 1.78 -8.44
C GLY A 757 -7.62 0.40 -7.80
N SER A 758 -8.84 0.09 -7.40
CA SER A 758 -9.15 -1.14 -6.68
C SER A 758 -9.25 -2.37 -7.61
N GLY A 759 -8.73 -3.51 -7.18
CA GLY A 759 -8.82 -4.77 -7.94
C GLY A 759 -8.52 -5.99 -7.06
N MET A 760 -8.30 -7.15 -7.67
CA MET A 760 -8.20 -8.41 -6.92
C MET A 760 -7.10 -9.33 -7.42
N GLN A 761 -6.33 -9.91 -6.50
CA GLN A 761 -5.29 -10.89 -6.77
C GLN A 761 -5.54 -12.20 -6.02
N TYR A 762 -4.86 -13.27 -6.43
CA TYR A 762 -4.92 -14.55 -5.75
C TYR A 762 -3.57 -15.26 -5.70
N PHE A 763 -3.47 -16.20 -4.77
CA PHE A 763 -2.31 -17.04 -4.50
C PHE A 763 -2.76 -18.49 -4.49
N VAL A 764 -2.01 -19.36 -5.17
CA VAL A 764 -2.26 -20.81 -5.19
C VAL A 764 -1.26 -21.49 -4.27
N GLY A 765 -1.74 -22.38 -3.41
CA GLY A 765 -0.87 -23.00 -2.41
C GLY A 765 -1.51 -24.09 -1.57
N SER A 766 -1.05 -24.17 -0.32
CA SER A 766 -1.53 -25.12 0.69
C SER A 766 -1.86 -24.40 2.00
N PHE A 767 -2.80 -24.95 2.76
CA PHE A 767 -3.20 -24.47 4.08
C PHE A 767 -3.32 -25.65 5.04
N ASP A 768 -2.73 -25.54 6.23
CA ASP A 768 -2.68 -26.62 7.24
C ASP A 768 -3.67 -26.41 8.40
N GLY A 769 -4.59 -25.47 8.25
CA GLY A 769 -5.48 -25.01 9.33
C GLY A 769 -4.93 -23.83 10.13
N LYS A 770 -3.69 -23.40 9.89
CA LYS A 770 -3.05 -22.26 10.57
C LYS A 770 -2.29 -21.33 9.63
N THR A 771 -1.56 -21.87 8.66
CA THR A 771 -0.61 -21.16 7.81
C THR A 771 -0.86 -21.46 6.35
N PHE A 772 -0.97 -20.39 5.55
CA PHE A 772 -1.03 -20.48 4.10
C PHE A 772 0.39 -20.39 3.52
N LYS A 773 0.73 -21.34 2.64
CA LYS A 773 2.00 -21.36 1.93
C LYS A 773 1.74 -21.18 0.43
N ASN A 774 2.13 -20.03 -0.11
CA ASN A 774 2.13 -19.78 -1.55
C ASN A 774 3.12 -20.72 -2.25
N GLU A 775 2.69 -21.31 -3.37
CA GLU A 775 3.52 -22.21 -4.19
C GLU A 775 4.13 -21.50 -5.42
N ASN A 776 3.70 -20.26 -5.70
CA ASN A 776 4.32 -19.41 -6.70
C ASN A 776 5.43 -18.55 -6.07
N PRO A 777 6.38 -18.03 -6.88
CA PRO A 777 7.28 -16.96 -6.44
C PRO A 777 6.51 -15.79 -5.84
N SER A 778 7.07 -15.14 -4.82
CA SER A 778 6.34 -14.12 -4.07
C SER A 778 6.12 -12.83 -4.84
N ASP A 779 6.96 -12.54 -5.84
CA ASP A 779 6.80 -11.42 -6.78
C ASP A 779 5.77 -11.69 -7.87
N GLN A 780 5.35 -12.95 -8.06
CA GLN A 780 4.36 -13.29 -9.07
C GLN A 780 2.96 -12.84 -8.63
N VAL A 781 2.40 -11.85 -9.32
CA VAL A 781 1.03 -11.41 -9.12
C VAL A 781 0.10 -12.13 -10.08
N LEU A 782 -0.88 -12.86 -9.54
CA LEU A 782 -1.95 -13.47 -10.32
C LEU A 782 -3.24 -12.66 -10.12
N TRP A 783 -3.73 -12.03 -11.18
CA TRP A 783 -4.93 -11.20 -11.15
C TRP A 783 -6.20 -12.04 -11.29
N THR A 784 -7.19 -11.76 -10.45
CA THR A 784 -8.51 -12.38 -10.51
C THR A 784 -9.31 -11.81 -11.68
N ASP A 785 -9.20 -10.53 -11.97
CA ASP A 785 -9.84 -9.85 -13.11
C ASP A 785 -8.89 -8.75 -13.59
N TYR A 786 -8.85 -8.50 -14.89
CA TYR A 786 -7.98 -7.50 -15.50
C TYR A 786 -8.70 -6.17 -15.80
N GLY A 787 -10.03 -6.12 -15.64
CA GLY A 787 -10.80 -4.88 -15.77
C GLY A 787 -10.80 -4.03 -14.50
N ALA A 788 -11.36 -2.82 -14.58
CA ALA A 788 -11.37 -1.89 -13.46
C ALA A 788 -12.45 -2.19 -12.42
N ASP A 789 -13.47 -2.97 -12.77
CA ASP A 789 -14.73 -3.06 -12.04
C ASP A 789 -15.03 -4.47 -11.52
N TYR A 790 -14.06 -5.11 -10.85
CA TYR A 790 -14.28 -6.37 -10.13
C TYR A 790 -13.53 -6.37 -8.79
N TYR A 791 -14.25 -6.07 -7.71
CA TYR A 791 -13.69 -5.85 -6.37
C TYR A 791 -14.44 -6.60 -5.28
N ALA A 792 -13.77 -6.84 -4.14
CA ALA A 792 -14.36 -7.41 -2.93
C ALA A 792 -15.13 -8.72 -3.15
N ALA A 793 -14.74 -9.52 -4.15
CA ALA A 793 -15.43 -10.76 -4.44
C ALA A 793 -15.18 -11.79 -3.33
N VAL A 794 -16.24 -12.50 -2.94
CA VAL A 794 -16.19 -13.56 -1.93
C VAL A 794 -17.09 -14.73 -2.35
N GLU A 795 -16.84 -15.91 -1.79
CA GLU A 795 -17.59 -17.12 -2.12
C GLU A 795 -18.81 -17.35 -1.23
N TRP A 796 -19.84 -18.02 -1.79
CA TRP A 796 -20.92 -18.59 -0.99
C TRP A 796 -20.44 -19.78 -0.15
N SER A 797 -20.55 -19.65 1.18
CA SER A 797 -20.33 -20.75 2.11
C SER A 797 -21.49 -21.76 2.06
N GLY A 798 -21.22 -23.02 2.40
CA GLY A 798 -22.25 -24.07 2.52
C GLY A 798 -22.75 -24.66 1.19
N ILE A 799 -22.16 -24.30 0.06
CA ILE A 799 -22.46 -24.89 -1.26
C ILE A 799 -21.20 -25.04 -2.11
N GLU A 800 -21.18 -26.06 -2.94
CA GLU A 800 -20.17 -26.29 -3.97
C GLU A 800 -20.81 -26.94 -5.20
N GLY A 801 -20.13 -26.84 -6.34
CA GLY A 801 -20.49 -27.52 -7.58
C GLY A 801 -20.28 -29.04 -7.48
N GLU A 802 -20.71 -29.76 -8.52
CA GLU A 802 -20.61 -31.23 -8.55
C GLU A 802 -19.18 -31.76 -8.39
N ASN A 803 -18.17 -30.95 -8.71
CA ASN A 803 -16.76 -31.30 -8.60
C ASN A 803 -16.02 -30.47 -7.53
N GLY A 804 -16.75 -29.84 -6.60
CA GLY A 804 -16.15 -29.01 -5.54
C GLY A 804 -15.90 -27.55 -5.93
N GLU A 805 -16.37 -27.10 -7.10
CA GLU A 805 -16.23 -25.70 -7.52
C GLU A 805 -16.95 -24.73 -6.57
N LYS A 806 -16.40 -23.54 -6.38
CA LYS A 806 -17.04 -22.50 -5.55
C LYS A 806 -17.70 -21.44 -6.42
N TYR A 807 -18.64 -20.67 -5.85
CA TYR A 807 -19.33 -19.60 -6.56
C TYR A 807 -18.93 -18.27 -5.94
N TRP A 808 -18.41 -17.34 -6.74
CA TRP A 808 -18.00 -16.00 -6.29
C TRP A 808 -18.89 -14.95 -6.93
N LEU A 809 -19.00 -13.80 -6.26
CA LEU A 809 -19.68 -12.60 -6.75
C LEU A 809 -18.84 -11.40 -6.32
N GLY A 810 -18.55 -10.49 -7.24
CA GLY A 810 -17.80 -9.26 -6.96
C GLY A 810 -18.68 -8.02 -7.01
N TRP A 811 -18.26 -6.97 -6.30
CA TRP A 811 -18.76 -5.62 -6.51
C TRP A 811 -18.21 -5.10 -7.84
N MET A 812 -19.11 -4.69 -8.73
CA MET A 812 -18.78 -4.16 -10.05
C MET A 812 -18.71 -2.63 -10.02
N SER A 813 -17.63 -2.13 -9.43
CA SER A 813 -17.20 -0.73 -9.47
C SER A 813 -15.73 -0.61 -9.02
N ASN A 814 -15.21 0.62 -8.97
CA ASN A 814 -13.87 0.93 -8.50
C ASN A 814 -13.88 2.11 -7.53
N TRP A 815 -13.12 2.03 -6.44
CA TRP A 815 -13.10 3.06 -5.40
C TRP A 815 -12.76 4.47 -5.91
N HIS A 816 -12.00 4.60 -6.99
CA HIS A 816 -11.57 5.89 -7.54
C HIS A 816 -12.74 6.74 -8.09
N TYR A 817 -13.78 6.09 -8.63
CA TYR A 817 -14.93 6.78 -9.23
C TYR A 817 -16.27 6.30 -8.69
N ALA A 818 -16.30 5.33 -7.77
CA ALA A 818 -17.53 4.75 -7.24
C ALA A 818 -18.50 5.81 -6.71
N ASN A 819 -18.03 6.88 -6.06
CA ASN A 819 -18.86 7.98 -5.57
C ASN A 819 -19.41 8.92 -6.65
N ASN A 820 -18.87 8.88 -7.85
CA ASN A 820 -19.09 9.88 -8.89
C ASN A 820 -19.84 9.36 -10.12
N THR A 821 -20.08 8.04 -10.22
CA THR A 821 -20.81 7.43 -11.33
C THR A 821 -22.10 8.19 -11.65
N PRO A 822 -22.49 8.31 -12.95
CA PRO A 822 -23.59 9.16 -13.40
C PRO A 822 -24.98 8.55 -13.14
N THR A 823 -25.14 7.88 -12.00
CA THR A 823 -26.39 7.31 -11.48
C THR A 823 -26.95 8.20 -10.36
N SER A 824 -28.28 8.32 -10.25
CA SER A 824 -28.92 9.33 -9.39
C SER A 824 -29.76 8.76 -8.24
N SER A 825 -30.58 7.74 -8.50
CA SER A 825 -31.44 7.08 -7.51
C SER A 825 -30.84 5.82 -6.90
N TRP A 826 -29.70 5.38 -7.44
CA TRP A 826 -28.98 4.17 -7.08
C TRP A 826 -27.50 4.34 -7.38
N ARG A 827 -26.68 3.44 -6.85
CA ARG A 827 -25.27 3.34 -7.21
C ARG A 827 -24.78 1.90 -7.08
N SER A 828 -23.91 1.53 -8.02
CA SER A 828 -23.24 0.24 -8.12
C SER A 828 -24.14 -0.96 -8.43
N SER A 829 -23.51 -2.01 -8.94
CA SER A 829 -24.11 -3.35 -9.12
C SER A 829 -23.09 -4.42 -8.75
N MET A 830 -23.54 -5.65 -8.63
CA MET A 830 -22.69 -6.83 -8.55
C MET A 830 -22.33 -7.32 -9.97
N SER A 831 -21.22 -8.03 -10.10
CA SER A 831 -20.87 -8.81 -11.29
C SER A 831 -21.91 -9.92 -11.55
N LEU A 832 -21.77 -10.66 -12.64
CA LEU A 832 -22.37 -11.99 -12.71
C LEU A 832 -21.74 -12.92 -11.67
N PRO A 833 -22.52 -13.83 -11.04
CA PRO A 833 -21.95 -14.90 -10.25
C PRO A 833 -21.07 -15.81 -11.11
N ARG A 834 -19.90 -16.19 -10.61
CA ARG A 834 -18.90 -16.99 -11.32
C ARG A 834 -18.62 -18.29 -10.58
N LYS A 835 -18.66 -19.40 -11.29
CA LYS A 835 -18.13 -20.68 -10.83
C LYS A 835 -16.60 -20.64 -10.97
N MET A 836 -15.89 -20.96 -9.89
CA MET A 836 -14.45 -20.88 -9.77
C MET A 836 -13.83 -22.27 -9.71
N GLU A 837 -12.82 -22.50 -10.55
CA GLU A 837 -11.96 -23.69 -10.56
C GLU A 837 -10.51 -23.28 -10.91
N LEU A 838 -9.56 -24.18 -10.72
CA LEU A 838 -8.21 -24.00 -11.26
C LEU A 838 -8.07 -24.76 -12.57
N THR A 839 -7.22 -24.26 -13.46
CA THR A 839 -6.87 -24.96 -14.70
C THR A 839 -5.36 -24.94 -14.92
N GLN A 840 -4.81 -26.02 -15.48
CA GLN A 840 -3.40 -26.09 -15.81
C GLN A 840 -3.12 -25.41 -17.15
N THR A 841 -2.29 -24.36 -17.13
CA THR A 841 -1.78 -23.70 -18.34
C THR A 841 -0.27 -23.92 -18.50
N GLU A 842 0.30 -23.44 -19.60
CA GLU A 842 1.76 -23.44 -19.82
C GLU A 842 2.51 -22.62 -18.75
N ASP A 843 1.84 -21.61 -18.18
CA ASP A 843 2.41 -20.71 -17.18
C ASP A 843 2.13 -21.16 -15.73
N GLY A 844 1.54 -22.35 -15.55
CA GLY A 844 1.20 -22.93 -14.24
C GLY A 844 -0.31 -23.00 -13.99
N LEU A 845 -0.71 -23.16 -12.73
CA LEU A 845 -2.13 -23.15 -12.36
C LEU A 845 -2.68 -21.72 -12.47
N ARG A 846 -3.85 -21.59 -13.09
CA ARG A 846 -4.59 -20.32 -13.21
C ARG A 846 -6.02 -20.48 -12.75
N LEU A 847 -6.56 -19.42 -12.17
CA LEU A 847 -7.97 -19.32 -11.86
C LEU A 847 -8.77 -19.33 -13.16
N LYS A 848 -9.78 -20.18 -13.22
CA LYS A 848 -10.73 -20.29 -14.31
C LYS A 848 -12.13 -19.94 -13.81
N GLN A 849 -12.76 -19.00 -14.49
CA GLN A 849 -14.01 -18.38 -14.06
C GLN A 849 -15.10 -18.61 -15.09
N THR A 850 -16.13 -19.37 -14.73
CA THR A 850 -17.26 -19.64 -15.63
C THR A 850 -18.50 -18.90 -15.11
N PRO A 851 -19.09 -17.96 -15.86
CA PRO A 851 -20.32 -17.29 -15.43
C PRO A 851 -21.45 -18.32 -15.25
N VAL A 852 -22.30 -18.13 -14.24
CA VAL A 852 -23.46 -19.02 -14.04
C VAL A 852 -24.41 -18.95 -15.23
N SER A 853 -25.12 -20.06 -15.49
CA SER A 853 -26.02 -20.14 -16.64
C SER A 853 -27.21 -19.20 -16.52
N ILE A 854 -27.28 -18.18 -17.39
CA ILE A 854 -28.43 -17.27 -17.52
C ILE A 854 -29.44 -17.70 -18.61
N ASN A 855 -29.44 -18.98 -19.01
CA ASN A 855 -30.29 -19.52 -20.06
C ASN A 855 -31.79 -19.23 -19.86
N SER A 856 -32.25 -19.16 -18.61
CA SER A 856 -33.64 -18.91 -18.22
C SER A 856 -34.16 -17.54 -18.67
N ILE A 857 -33.26 -16.57 -18.88
CA ILE A 857 -33.60 -15.18 -19.24
C ILE A 857 -33.21 -14.81 -20.67
N ARG A 858 -32.65 -15.72 -21.47
CA ARG A 858 -32.43 -15.52 -22.90
C ARG A 858 -33.75 -15.35 -23.66
N ASP A 859 -33.85 -14.32 -24.49
CA ASP A 859 -34.91 -14.19 -25.49
C ASP A 859 -34.53 -14.94 -26.77
N ASN A 860 -34.68 -16.27 -26.73
CA ASN A 860 -34.37 -17.14 -27.85
C ASN A 860 -35.13 -16.80 -29.15
N SER A 861 -36.25 -16.06 -29.07
CA SER A 861 -37.01 -15.63 -30.25
C SER A 861 -36.29 -14.58 -31.09
N LYS A 862 -35.31 -13.88 -30.49
CA LYS A 862 -34.49 -12.83 -31.12
C LYS A 862 -33.02 -13.23 -31.25
N LYS A 863 -32.72 -14.52 -31.09
CA LYS A 863 -31.37 -15.05 -31.22
C LYS A 863 -30.83 -14.77 -32.63
N VAL A 864 -29.61 -14.23 -32.71
CA VAL A 864 -28.85 -14.11 -33.95
C VAL A 864 -27.73 -15.15 -33.97
N SER A 865 -27.46 -15.75 -35.13
CA SER A 865 -26.43 -16.78 -35.26
C SER A 865 -25.73 -16.76 -36.59
N TYR A 866 -24.40 -16.88 -36.55
CA TYR A 866 -23.55 -17.00 -37.74
C TYR A 866 -22.55 -18.15 -37.55
N LYS A 867 -22.16 -18.77 -38.66
CA LYS A 867 -21.13 -19.81 -38.70
C LYS A 867 -20.25 -19.63 -39.92
N ASN A 868 -18.96 -19.96 -39.77
CA ASN A 868 -17.97 -20.00 -40.84
C ASN A 868 -17.97 -18.74 -41.72
N LYS A 869 -17.84 -17.56 -41.09
CA LYS A 869 -17.74 -16.27 -41.80
C LYS A 869 -16.30 -15.80 -41.81
N VAL A 870 -15.88 -15.20 -42.92
CA VAL A 870 -14.60 -14.49 -42.99
C VAL A 870 -14.88 -13.04 -42.63
N ILE A 871 -14.18 -12.53 -41.62
CA ILE A 871 -14.30 -11.15 -41.18
C ILE A 871 -13.11 -10.39 -41.75
N SER A 872 -13.41 -9.31 -42.47
CA SER A 872 -12.43 -8.36 -43.01
C SER A 872 -12.73 -6.96 -42.48
N ASN A 873 -11.81 -6.02 -42.73
CA ASN A 873 -12.06 -4.61 -42.45
C ASN A 873 -13.35 -4.13 -43.15
N GLY A 874 -14.22 -3.42 -42.42
CA GLY A 874 -15.52 -2.94 -42.92
C GLY A 874 -16.66 -3.97 -42.99
N SER A 875 -16.53 -5.13 -42.34
CA SER A 875 -17.61 -6.11 -42.27
C SER A 875 -18.88 -5.53 -41.60
N ASN A 876 -20.04 -5.71 -42.23
CA ASN A 876 -21.33 -5.16 -41.78
C ASN A 876 -22.29 -6.25 -41.25
N LEU A 877 -21.74 -7.36 -40.76
CA LEU A 877 -22.49 -8.57 -40.38
C LEU A 877 -23.54 -8.33 -39.27
N LEU A 878 -23.34 -7.29 -38.46
CA LEU A 878 -24.13 -7.01 -37.27
C LEU A 878 -24.91 -5.68 -37.33
N ASP A 879 -24.92 -5.00 -38.48
CA ASP A 879 -25.58 -3.69 -38.66
C ASP A 879 -27.09 -3.73 -38.34
N ASP A 880 -27.74 -4.88 -38.54
CA ASP A 880 -29.17 -5.08 -38.25
C ASP A 880 -29.45 -5.43 -36.78
N PHE A 881 -28.42 -5.74 -35.98
CA PHE A 881 -28.59 -6.04 -34.56
C PHE A 881 -28.62 -4.76 -33.72
N SER A 882 -29.59 -4.66 -32.81
CA SER A 882 -29.69 -3.56 -31.87
C SER A 882 -30.12 -4.06 -30.49
N GLY A 883 -29.34 -3.75 -29.46
CA GLY A 883 -29.62 -4.12 -28.08
C GLY A 883 -28.72 -3.42 -27.06
N ASP A 884 -29.22 -3.26 -25.84
CA ASP A 884 -28.51 -2.73 -24.67
C ASP A 884 -28.37 -3.77 -23.53
N ALA A 885 -28.97 -4.96 -23.70
CA ALA A 885 -28.83 -6.11 -22.80
C ALA A 885 -28.78 -7.41 -23.62
N PHE A 886 -27.60 -8.03 -23.72
CA PHE A 886 -27.41 -9.25 -24.49
C PHE A 886 -26.19 -10.05 -24.03
N GLU A 887 -26.23 -11.35 -24.31
CA GLU A 887 -25.11 -12.27 -24.21
C GLU A 887 -24.60 -12.63 -25.60
N MET A 888 -23.29 -12.67 -25.78
CA MET A 888 -22.62 -13.00 -27.03
C MET A 888 -21.58 -14.09 -26.79
N ILE A 889 -21.58 -15.12 -27.65
CA ILE A 889 -20.58 -16.19 -27.64
C ILE A 889 -19.99 -16.30 -29.04
N ALA A 890 -18.71 -16.00 -29.17
CA ALA A 890 -17.97 -15.99 -30.42
C ALA A 890 -16.74 -16.89 -30.37
N GLU A 891 -16.45 -17.59 -31.46
CA GLU A 891 -15.26 -18.41 -31.64
C GLU A 891 -14.57 -18.03 -32.95
N PHE A 892 -13.27 -17.72 -32.88
CA PHE A 892 -12.44 -17.33 -34.01
C PHE A 892 -11.34 -18.35 -34.24
N ASP A 893 -11.07 -18.70 -35.50
CA ASP A 893 -9.90 -19.46 -35.90
C ASP A 893 -8.72 -18.52 -36.12
N VAL A 894 -7.69 -18.65 -35.29
CA VAL A 894 -6.46 -17.86 -35.38
C VAL A 894 -5.28 -18.65 -35.93
N SER A 895 -5.45 -19.94 -36.24
CA SER A 895 -4.37 -20.84 -36.69
C SER A 895 -3.62 -20.33 -37.93
N ASN A 896 -4.32 -19.60 -38.80
CA ASN A 896 -3.77 -19.03 -40.04
C ASN A 896 -4.24 -17.58 -40.27
N THR A 897 -4.58 -16.85 -39.19
CA THR A 897 -5.06 -15.47 -39.32
C THR A 897 -3.94 -14.55 -39.81
N LYS A 898 -4.31 -13.58 -40.65
CA LYS A 898 -3.42 -12.45 -41.01
C LYS A 898 -3.79 -11.18 -40.26
N SER A 899 -4.87 -11.22 -39.49
CA SER A 899 -5.31 -10.06 -38.73
C SER A 899 -4.34 -9.79 -37.58
N THR A 900 -4.03 -8.52 -37.35
CA THR A 900 -3.27 -8.08 -36.16
C THR A 900 -4.18 -8.02 -34.94
N GLU A 901 -5.47 -7.74 -35.14
CA GLU A 901 -6.46 -7.51 -34.09
C GLU A 901 -7.87 -7.73 -34.63
N PHE A 902 -8.74 -8.41 -33.89
CA PHE A 902 -10.14 -8.61 -34.28
C PHE A 902 -11.06 -8.62 -33.05
N GLY A 903 -12.35 -8.38 -33.27
CA GLY A 903 -13.30 -8.32 -32.17
C GLY A 903 -14.61 -7.62 -32.51
N PHE A 904 -15.17 -6.94 -31.51
CA PHE A 904 -16.47 -6.28 -31.55
C PHE A 904 -16.40 -4.84 -31.03
N GLU A 905 -17.20 -3.96 -31.61
CA GLU A 905 -17.59 -2.68 -31.02
C GLU A 905 -19.03 -2.86 -30.50
N VAL A 906 -19.24 -2.81 -29.19
CA VAL A 906 -20.55 -2.93 -28.53
C VAL A 906 -21.03 -1.58 -28.02
N ARG A 907 -22.34 -1.47 -27.76
CA ARG A 907 -22.99 -0.22 -27.34
C ARG A 907 -22.63 0.94 -28.28
N LYS A 908 -22.57 0.64 -29.58
CA LYS A 908 -22.18 1.59 -30.62
C LYS A 908 -23.29 2.62 -30.84
N GLY A 909 -22.90 3.89 -30.87
CA GLY A 909 -23.75 5.05 -31.07
C GLY A 909 -23.32 5.95 -32.22
N SER A 910 -23.88 7.17 -32.23
CA SER A 910 -23.40 8.27 -33.06
C SER A 910 -22.07 8.82 -32.56
N ALA A 911 -21.38 9.62 -33.38
CA ALA A 911 -20.12 10.29 -33.00
C ALA A 911 -18.97 9.33 -32.59
N ASP A 912 -18.99 8.11 -33.12
CA ASP A 912 -18.00 7.06 -32.84
C ASP A 912 -17.97 6.59 -31.37
N GLU A 913 -19.06 6.77 -30.61
CA GLU A 913 -19.23 6.17 -29.27
C GLU A 913 -19.34 4.64 -29.40
N HIS A 914 -18.47 3.89 -28.70
CA HIS A 914 -18.49 2.43 -28.60
C HIS A 914 -17.51 1.93 -27.53
N THR A 915 -17.78 0.75 -26.98
CA THR A 915 -16.78 -0.04 -26.23
C THR A 915 -16.21 -1.10 -27.16
N LYS A 916 -14.89 -1.17 -27.26
CA LYS A 916 -14.21 -2.09 -28.17
C LYS A 916 -13.69 -3.29 -27.37
N ILE A 917 -14.02 -4.50 -27.81
CA ILE A 917 -13.64 -5.76 -27.17
C ILE A 917 -12.93 -6.60 -28.21
N GLY A 918 -11.73 -7.09 -27.94
CA GLY A 918 -10.99 -7.81 -28.97
C GLY A 918 -9.86 -8.67 -28.45
N TYR A 919 -9.12 -9.22 -29.42
CA TYR A 919 -7.92 -10.01 -29.19
C TYR A 919 -6.78 -9.47 -30.04
N ASP A 920 -5.66 -9.16 -29.40
CA ASP A 920 -4.39 -8.82 -30.03
C ASP A 920 -3.63 -10.11 -30.35
N VAL A 921 -3.39 -10.34 -31.65
CA VAL A 921 -2.77 -11.57 -32.13
C VAL A 921 -1.27 -11.63 -31.83
N ALA A 922 -0.59 -10.49 -31.86
CA ALA A 922 0.86 -10.43 -31.67
C ALA A 922 1.22 -10.63 -30.18
N ASN A 923 0.48 -9.94 -29.30
CA ASN A 923 0.73 -9.97 -27.87
C ASN A 923 0.00 -11.12 -27.16
N LYS A 924 -0.93 -11.80 -27.84
CA LYS A 924 -1.79 -12.86 -27.28
C LYS A 924 -2.59 -12.37 -26.09
N GLN A 925 -3.26 -11.24 -26.25
CA GLN A 925 -4.00 -10.57 -25.19
C GLN A 925 -5.47 -10.40 -25.55
N LEU A 926 -6.34 -10.70 -24.59
CA LEU A 926 -7.72 -10.22 -24.58
C LEU A 926 -7.70 -8.75 -24.14
N PHE A 927 -8.54 -7.91 -24.71
CA PHE A 927 -8.67 -6.52 -24.26
C PHE A 927 -10.09 -5.99 -24.31
N VAL A 928 -10.33 -4.97 -23.47
CA VAL A 928 -11.49 -4.07 -23.51
C VAL A 928 -10.97 -2.63 -23.52
N ASP A 929 -11.38 -1.86 -24.51
CA ASP A 929 -11.06 -0.45 -24.67
C ASP A 929 -12.34 0.37 -24.54
N ARG A 930 -12.44 1.11 -23.44
CA ARG A 930 -13.56 1.99 -23.10
C ARG A 930 -13.25 3.47 -23.32
N THR A 931 -12.14 3.82 -23.98
CA THR A 931 -11.76 5.23 -24.25
C THR A 931 -12.80 6.00 -25.07
N LYS A 932 -13.69 5.29 -25.76
CA LYS A 932 -14.79 5.83 -26.55
C LYS A 932 -16.17 5.33 -26.10
N SER A 933 -16.28 4.68 -24.94
CA SER A 933 -17.55 4.12 -24.50
C SER A 933 -18.56 5.20 -24.16
N ASP A 934 -18.08 6.32 -23.62
CA ASP A 934 -18.89 7.42 -23.09
C ASP A 934 -18.03 8.66 -22.82
N SER A 935 -18.60 9.65 -22.12
CA SER A 935 -17.92 10.88 -21.71
C SER A 935 -17.72 10.99 -20.19
N PHE A 936 -17.89 9.89 -19.45
CA PHE A 936 -17.69 9.87 -18.01
C PHE A 936 -16.18 9.89 -17.71
N ASP A 937 -15.80 10.61 -16.67
CA ASP A 937 -14.41 10.69 -16.21
C ASP A 937 -14.19 9.63 -15.12
N TYR A 938 -13.48 8.56 -15.47
CA TYR A 938 -13.10 7.49 -14.55
C TYR A 938 -11.91 7.89 -13.65
N GLY A 939 -11.33 9.07 -13.84
CA GLY A 939 -10.20 9.57 -13.05
C GLY A 939 -8.84 9.26 -13.68
N SER A 940 -7.87 10.15 -13.47
CA SER A 940 -6.58 10.13 -14.17
C SER A 940 -5.66 8.95 -13.84
N SER A 941 -5.93 8.21 -12.76
CA SER A 941 -5.17 7.03 -12.35
C SER A 941 -5.73 5.72 -12.88
N ILE A 942 -6.90 5.75 -13.52
CA ILE A 942 -7.51 4.60 -14.17
C ILE A 942 -7.14 4.65 -15.66
N VAL A 943 -6.61 3.56 -16.20
CA VAL A 943 -6.40 3.43 -17.65
C VAL A 943 -7.70 2.95 -18.28
N ASP A 944 -8.07 3.45 -19.45
CA ASP A 944 -9.33 3.03 -20.11
C ASP A 944 -9.16 1.87 -21.11
N MET A 945 -7.92 1.43 -21.31
CA MET A 945 -7.60 0.23 -22.09
C MET A 945 -7.09 -0.84 -21.13
N HIS A 946 -7.88 -1.89 -20.98
CA HIS A 946 -7.57 -3.03 -20.12
C HIS A 946 -7.22 -4.23 -20.99
N ASP A 947 -6.16 -4.93 -20.64
CA ASP A 947 -5.75 -6.14 -21.31
C ASP A 947 -5.27 -7.22 -20.32
N GLY A 948 -5.39 -8.47 -20.75
CA GLY A 948 -4.95 -9.63 -19.99
C GLY A 948 -4.42 -10.73 -20.91
N PRO A 949 -3.43 -11.52 -20.47
CA PRO A 949 -2.84 -12.59 -21.26
C PRO A 949 -3.91 -13.66 -21.56
N LEU A 950 -4.03 -14.08 -22.82
CA LEU A 950 -4.93 -15.14 -23.25
C LEU A 950 -4.21 -16.06 -24.24
N SER A 951 -3.64 -17.15 -23.73
CA SER A 951 -2.93 -18.14 -24.54
C SER A 951 -3.88 -18.92 -25.45
N VAL A 952 -3.38 -19.33 -26.61
CA VAL A 952 -4.16 -20.08 -27.62
C VAL A 952 -3.48 -21.43 -27.85
N SER A 953 -4.06 -22.49 -27.27
CA SER A 953 -3.49 -23.85 -27.35
C SER A 953 -4.03 -24.67 -28.53
N ASP A 954 -5.26 -24.42 -28.98
CA ASP A 954 -5.95 -25.20 -30.03
C ASP A 954 -6.18 -24.43 -31.34
N GLY A 955 -5.58 -23.24 -31.47
CA GLY A 955 -5.78 -22.34 -32.61
C GLY A 955 -7.13 -21.62 -32.63
N THR A 956 -7.90 -21.66 -31.52
CA THR A 956 -9.18 -20.98 -31.37
C THR A 956 -9.10 -19.93 -30.26
N VAL A 957 -9.65 -18.75 -30.53
CA VAL A 957 -9.96 -17.75 -29.49
C VAL A 957 -11.47 -17.75 -29.29
N LYS A 958 -11.91 -17.98 -28.06
CA LYS A 958 -13.33 -17.86 -27.69
C LYS A 958 -13.55 -16.63 -26.82
N MET A 959 -14.60 -15.88 -27.11
CA MET A 959 -15.04 -14.73 -26.34
C MET A 959 -16.49 -14.97 -25.90
N HIS A 960 -16.73 -15.00 -24.60
CA HIS A 960 -18.06 -15.03 -24.01
C HIS A 960 -18.30 -13.68 -23.33
N ILE A 961 -19.12 -12.85 -23.97
CA ILE A 961 -19.31 -11.43 -23.63
C ILE A 961 -20.73 -11.22 -23.11
N PHE A 962 -20.86 -10.52 -21.99
CA PHE A 962 -22.13 -10.04 -21.46
C PHE A 962 -22.13 -8.53 -21.53
N VAL A 963 -23.18 -7.96 -22.13
CA VAL A 963 -23.38 -6.52 -22.22
C VAL A 963 -24.70 -6.18 -21.57
N ASP A 964 -24.66 -5.24 -20.64
CA ASP A 964 -25.83 -4.64 -20.01
C ASP A 964 -25.80 -3.11 -20.18
N ARG A 965 -26.77 -2.40 -19.58
CA ARG A 965 -26.92 -0.96 -19.77
C ARG A 965 -25.70 -0.16 -19.34
N SER A 966 -24.95 -0.64 -18.34
CA SER A 966 -23.72 0.02 -17.89
C SER A 966 -22.61 -0.95 -17.53
N ALA A 967 -22.55 -2.11 -18.18
CA ALA A 967 -21.57 -3.14 -17.86
C ALA A 967 -21.17 -3.96 -19.08
N VAL A 968 -19.90 -4.37 -19.10
CA VAL A 968 -19.31 -5.34 -20.01
C VAL A 968 -18.48 -6.34 -19.19
N GLU A 969 -18.81 -7.62 -19.28
CA GLU A 969 -18.00 -8.73 -18.74
C GLU A 969 -17.56 -9.63 -19.89
N VAL A 970 -16.25 -9.84 -20.03
CA VAL A 970 -15.65 -10.64 -21.12
C VAL A 970 -14.85 -11.79 -20.54
N PHE A 971 -15.27 -13.02 -20.87
CA PHE A 971 -14.57 -14.24 -20.51
C PHE A 971 -13.85 -14.80 -21.73
N GLY A 972 -12.52 -14.76 -21.70
CA GLY A 972 -11.63 -15.31 -22.71
C GLY A 972 -11.49 -16.83 -22.58
N ASN A 973 -11.52 -17.52 -23.72
CA ASN A 973 -11.52 -18.98 -23.83
C ASN A 973 -12.62 -19.63 -22.97
N ASN A 974 -12.21 -20.34 -21.92
CA ASN A 974 -13.11 -20.99 -20.97
C ASN A 974 -13.11 -20.30 -19.61
N GLY A 975 -12.78 -19.00 -19.57
CA GLY A 975 -12.71 -18.20 -18.34
C GLY A 975 -11.30 -18.07 -17.75
N GLU A 976 -10.27 -18.34 -18.55
CA GLU A 976 -8.86 -18.25 -18.12
C GLU A 976 -8.40 -16.79 -17.93
N THR A 977 -9.05 -15.87 -18.64
CA THR A 977 -8.82 -14.43 -18.58
C THR A 977 -10.16 -13.74 -18.58
N VAL A 978 -10.36 -12.82 -17.64
CA VAL A 978 -11.62 -12.09 -17.50
C VAL A 978 -11.35 -10.60 -17.38
N ILE A 979 -12.17 -9.80 -18.06
CA ILE A 979 -12.16 -8.34 -17.99
C ILE A 979 -13.58 -7.86 -17.70
N THR A 980 -13.74 -7.07 -16.64
CA THR A 980 -15.02 -6.51 -16.20
C THR A 980 -14.96 -5.00 -16.09
N ASP A 981 -15.82 -4.31 -16.83
CA ASP A 981 -15.86 -2.85 -16.85
C ASP A 981 -17.28 -2.29 -16.81
N GLN A 982 -17.44 -1.22 -16.02
CA GLN A 982 -18.54 -0.29 -16.15
C GLN A 982 -18.34 0.59 -17.39
N ILE A 983 -19.46 0.89 -18.04
CA ILE A 983 -19.54 1.82 -19.17
C ILE A 983 -20.79 2.69 -19.01
N PHE A 984 -20.78 3.95 -19.43
CA PHE A 984 -21.95 4.85 -19.32
C PHE A 984 -22.39 5.44 -20.67
N PRO A 985 -22.56 4.62 -21.73
CA PRO A 985 -22.88 5.08 -23.07
C PRO A 985 -24.28 5.71 -23.14
N SER A 986 -24.50 6.59 -24.11
CA SER A 986 -25.85 7.10 -24.39
C SER A 986 -26.91 5.98 -24.45
N PRO A 987 -28.11 6.14 -23.84
CA PRO A 987 -29.17 5.12 -23.90
C PRO A 987 -29.64 4.75 -25.31
N THR A 988 -29.32 5.57 -26.32
CA THR A 988 -29.60 5.28 -27.74
C THR A 988 -28.54 4.39 -28.40
N SER A 989 -27.37 4.23 -27.77
CA SER A 989 -26.21 3.53 -28.31
C SER A 989 -26.37 2.02 -28.09
N LYS A 990 -27.03 1.40 -29.06
CA LYS A 990 -27.46 0.00 -29.04
C LYS A 990 -26.89 -0.80 -30.20
N GLY A 991 -26.05 -0.20 -31.03
CA GLY A 991 -25.45 -0.89 -32.18
C GLY A 991 -24.36 -1.86 -31.76
N VAL A 992 -24.08 -2.84 -32.62
CA VAL A 992 -22.95 -3.75 -32.49
C VAL A 992 -22.28 -3.89 -33.86
N LYS A 993 -20.95 -3.88 -33.88
CA LYS A 993 -20.16 -4.10 -35.10
C LYS A 993 -19.08 -5.14 -34.84
N ILE A 994 -18.79 -5.97 -35.82
CA ILE A 994 -17.66 -6.91 -35.81
C ILE A 994 -16.56 -6.37 -36.71
N TYR A 995 -15.30 -6.54 -36.34
CA TYR A 995 -14.17 -6.02 -37.11
C TYR A 995 -12.96 -6.97 -37.14
N SER A 996 -12.07 -6.72 -38.09
CA SER A 996 -10.76 -7.38 -38.25
C SER A 996 -9.81 -6.36 -38.87
N LYS A 997 -8.63 -6.17 -38.24
CA LYS A 997 -7.62 -5.18 -38.60
C LYS A 997 -6.44 -5.83 -39.32
N ASP A 998 -5.90 -5.14 -40.34
CA ASP A 998 -4.72 -5.50 -41.16
C ASP A 998 -4.73 -6.89 -41.80
N GLY A 999 -5.85 -7.59 -41.77
CA GLY A 999 -6.02 -8.92 -42.34
C GLY A 999 -7.40 -9.47 -42.04
N ASN A 1000 -7.59 -10.73 -42.40
CA ASN A 1000 -8.84 -11.44 -42.18
C ASN A 1000 -8.69 -12.49 -41.08
N VAL A 1001 -9.76 -12.70 -40.32
CA VAL A 1001 -9.93 -13.80 -39.37
C VAL A 1001 -11.18 -14.61 -39.73
N THR A 1002 -11.17 -15.90 -39.43
CA THR A 1002 -12.37 -16.74 -39.63
C THR A 1002 -13.17 -16.82 -38.34
N LEU A 1003 -14.40 -16.31 -38.36
CA LEU A 1003 -15.39 -16.52 -37.31
C LEU A 1003 -16.02 -17.92 -37.49
N LYS A 1004 -15.61 -18.88 -36.64
CA LYS A 1004 -16.15 -20.25 -36.63
C LYS A 1004 -17.62 -20.24 -36.25
N SER A 1005 -17.95 -19.54 -35.15
CA SER A 1005 -19.32 -19.42 -34.66
C SER A 1005 -19.56 -18.09 -33.94
N LEU A 1006 -20.78 -17.58 -34.04
CA LEU A 1006 -21.27 -16.43 -33.26
C LEU A 1006 -22.72 -16.69 -32.90
N ASN A 1007 -23.07 -16.55 -31.63
CA ASN A 1007 -24.44 -16.54 -31.13
C ASN A 1007 -24.64 -15.28 -30.29
N ILE A 1008 -25.71 -14.52 -30.57
CA ILE A 1008 -26.11 -13.37 -29.76
C ILE A 1008 -27.53 -13.63 -29.25
N TYR A 1009 -27.72 -13.51 -27.94
CA TYR A 1009 -28.99 -13.68 -27.26
C TYR A 1009 -29.36 -12.37 -26.54
N PRO A 1010 -30.39 -11.65 -26.99
CA PRO A 1010 -30.97 -10.58 -26.17
C PRO A 1010 -31.44 -11.14 -24.82
N ILE A 1011 -31.18 -10.42 -23.74
CA ILE A 1011 -31.50 -10.86 -22.38
C ILE A 1011 -32.72 -10.12 -21.86
N LYS A 1012 -33.63 -10.85 -21.21
CA LYS A 1012 -34.81 -10.29 -20.53
C LYS A 1012 -34.39 -9.77 -19.16
N SER A 1013 -35.00 -8.66 -18.74
CA SER A 1013 -34.82 -8.10 -17.40
C SER A 1013 -35.21 -9.10 -16.31
N ILE A 1014 -34.39 -9.21 -15.26
CA ILE A 1014 -34.67 -10.02 -14.06
C ILE A 1014 -35.61 -9.30 -13.08
N TRP A 1015 -35.85 -8.01 -13.30
CA TRP A 1015 -36.57 -7.14 -12.38
C TRP A 1015 -38.10 -7.27 -12.54
N LYS A 1016 -38.80 -7.25 -11.41
CA LYS A 1016 -40.27 -7.31 -11.34
C LYS A 1016 -40.90 -5.94 -11.67
N LYS A 1017 -42.23 -5.85 -11.61
CA LYS A 1017 -42.94 -4.57 -11.73
C LYS A 1017 -42.92 -3.82 -10.40
N SER A 1018 -42.97 -2.49 -10.47
CA SER A 1018 -43.03 -1.58 -9.31
C SER A 1018 -44.10 -1.99 -8.28
N GLY A 1019 -43.71 -1.93 -7.01
CA GLY A 1019 -44.62 -2.07 -5.87
C GLY A 1019 -45.51 -0.84 -5.66
N PHE A 1020 -45.12 0.30 -6.25
CA PHE A 1020 -45.86 1.55 -6.16
C PHE A 1020 -47.23 1.46 -6.86
N LYS A 1021 -48.31 1.57 -6.07
CA LYS A 1021 -49.69 1.61 -6.55
C LYS A 1021 -50.17 3.07 -6.54
N SER A 1022 -50.38 3.63 -7.72
CA SER A 1022 -50.91 4.99 -7.87
C SER A 1022 -51.99 5.04 -8.95
N THR A 1023 -53.09 5.77 -8.72
CA THR A 1023 -54.02 6.16 -9.80
C THR A 1023 -53.53 7.38 -10.57
N ILE A 1024 -52.63 8.16 -9.97
CA ILE A 1024 -51.98 9.34 -10.54
C ILE A 1024 -50.70 8.92 -11.27
N LYS A 1025 -50.49 9.44 -12.48
CA LYS A 1025 -49.37 9.07 -13.37
C LYS A 1025 -48.40 10.22 -13.61
N SER A 1026 -47.31 9.93 -14.33
CA SER A 1026 -46.34 10.91 -14.86
C SER A 1026 -45.65 11.71 -13.77
N TRP A 1027 -44.99 11.02 -12.85
CA TRP A 1027 -44.25 11.64 -11.75
C TRP A 1027 -42.92 12.22 -12.25
N LYS A 1028 -42.54 13.38 -11.74
CA LYS A 1028 -41.26 14.03 -12.03
C LYS A 1028 -40.64 14.51 -10.73
N SER A 1029 -39.44 14.03 -10.47
CA SER A 1029 -38.62 14.52 -9.37
C SER A 1029 -38.21 15.96 -9.65
N VAL A 1030 -38.49 16.86 -8.71
CA VAL A 1030 -38.09 18.27 -8.78
C VAL A 1030 -36.73 18.44 -8.11
N ASN A 1031 -36.60 17.89 -6.90
CA ASN A 1031 -35.38 17.89 -6.09
C ASN A 1031 -35.44 16.73 -5.07
N GLY A 1032 -34.33 16.47 -4.38
CA GLY A 1032 -34.15 15.30 -3.53
C GLY A 1032 -34.02 13.99 -4.32
N SER A 1033 -33.79 12.89 -3.61
CA SER A 1033 -33.70 11.56 -4.20
C SER A 1033 -35.07 10.89 -4.19
N TRP A 1034 -35.46 10.31 -5.33
CA TRP A 1034 -36.73 9.60 -5.47
C TRP A 1034 -36.53 8.32 -6.27
N ALA A 1035 -37.01 7.19 -5.74
CA ALA A 1035 -36.91 5.88 -6.36
C ALA A 1035 -38.22 5.09 -6.19
N ASP A 1036 -38.57 4.26 -7.16
CA ASP A 1036 -39.58 3.22 -6.95
C ASP A 1036 -38.92 2.01 -6.28
N THR A 1037 -39.55 1.49 -5.22
CA THR A 1037 -39.14 0.25 -4.54
C THR A 1037 -40.30 -0.74 -4.49
N ILE A 1038 -40.05 -1.98 -4.04
CA ILE A 1038 -41.12 -2.95 -3.81
C ILE A 1038 -42.10 -2.49 -2.72
N ALA A 1039 -41.68 -1.62 -1.81
CA ALA A 1039 -42.51 -1.07 -0.74
C ALA A 1039 -43.39 0.11 -1.21
N GLY A 1040 -42.95 0.85 -2.23
CA GLY A 1040 -43.65 2.03 -2.75
C GLY A 1040 -42.69 3.03 -3.39
N LYS A 1041 -43.13 4.26 -3.62
CA LYS A 1041 -42.26 5.34 -4.08
C LYS A 1041 -41.55 5.93 -2.87
N GLN A 1042 -40.23 5.78 -2.81
CA GLN A 1042 -39.38 6.29 -1.74
C GLN A 1042 -38.85 7.68 -2.11
N GLY A 1043 -39.00 8.65 -1.21
CA GLY A 1043 -38.38 9.96 -1.30
C GLY A 1043 -37.39 10.17 -0.15
N GLN A 1044 -36.30 10.88 -0.41
CA GLN A 1044 -35.31 11.18 0.61
C GLN A 1044 -34.67 12.57 0.44
N SER A 1045 -34.53 13.31 1.55
CA SER A 1045 -33.86 14.62 1.59
C SER A 1045 -33.56 15.12 3.02
N SER A 1046 -32.52 15.96 3.16
CA SER A 1046 -32.16 16.74 4.36
C SER A 1046 -32.85 18.11 4.42
N GLY A 1047 -34.02 18.21 3.82
CA GLY A 1047 -34.82 19.41 3.67
C GLY A 1047 -36.02 19.10 2.77
N ASP A 1048 -36.77 20.12 2.36
CA ASP A 1048 -37.94 19.90 1.49
C ASP A 1048 -37.55 19.39 0.09
N ALA A 1049 -38.01 18.19 -0.24
CA ALA A 1049 -37.91 17.62 -1.57
C ALA A 1049 -39.28 17.26 -2.13
N PHE A 1050 -39.44 17.40 -3.44
CA PHE A 1050 -40.73 17.25 -4.12
C PHE A 1050 -40.62 16.31 -5.32
N THR A 1051 -41.65 15.48 -5.49
CA THR A 1051 -41.97 14.83 -6.77
C THR A 1051 -43.40 15.18 -7.15
N LEU A 1052 -43.60 15.65 -8.37
CA LEU A 1052 -44.88 16.19 -8.86
C LEU A 1052 -45.41 15.38 -10.04
N SER A 1053 -46.72 15.24 -10.12
CA SER A 1053 -47.41 14.67 -11.27
C SER A 1053 -47.79 15.77 -12.28
N LYS A 1054 -47.86 15.42 -13.57
CA LYS A 1054 -48.45 16.28 -14.61
C LYS A 1054 -49.99 16.46 -14.45
N GLU A 1055 -50.63 15.73 -13.55
CA GLU A 1055 -52.06 15.87 -13.26
C GLU A 1055 -52.34 17.03 -12.29
N ALA A 1056 -53.39 17.81 -12.56
CA ALA A 1056 -53.83 18.94 -11.74
C ALA A 1056 -55.30 18.84 -11.32
N GLY A 1057 -55.71 19.61 -10.32
CA GLY A 1057 -57.08 19.65 -9.84
C GLY A 1057 -57.38 20.83 -8.91
N SER A 1058 -58.67 21.18 -8.83
CA SER A 1058 -59.20 22.22 -7.93
C SER A 1058 -59.89 21.60 -6.72
N ASP A 1059 -60.97 20.83 -6.93
CA ASP A 1059 -61.73 20.09 -5.90
C ASP A 1059 -61.49 18.59 -6.05
N PHE A 1060 -61.09 17.93 -4.98
CA PHE A 1060 -60.67 16.53 -5.03
C PHE A 1060 -60.66 15.85 -3.66
N LYS A 1061 -60.53 14.52 -3.70
CA LYS A 1061 -60.07 13.70 -2.59
C LYS A 1061 -58.69 13.17 -2.99
N TYR A 1062 -57.65 13.41 -2.19
CA TYR A 1062 -56.29 12.93 -2.45
C TYR A 1062 -55.78 12.16 -1.23
N GLU A 1063 -55.37 10.92 -1.39
CA GLU A 1063 -54.96 10.05 -0.28
C GLU A 1063 -53.76 9.16 -0.62
N ALA A 1064 -52.97 8.81 0.39
CA ALA A 1064 -51.89 7.84 0.30
C ALA A 1064 -51.60 7.18 1.65
N ASP A 1065 -50.96 6.02 1.60
CA ASP A 1065 -50.27 5.45 2.75
C ASP A 1065 -48.85 5.99 2.80
N ILE A 1066 -48.45 6.53 3.96
CA ILE A 1066 -47.17 7.18 4.19
C ILE A 1066 -46.44 6.44 5.30
N LYS A 1067 -45.20 6.01 5.05
CA LYS A 1067 -44.34 5.35 6.03
C LYS A 1067 -43.02 6.11 6.14
N ILE A 1068 -42.79 6.75 7.28
CA ILE A 1068 -41.51 7.38 7.62
C ILE A 1068 -40.57 6.25 8.05
N LEU A 1069 -39.41 6.12 7.42
CA LEU A 1069 -38.45 5.08 7.74
C LEU A 1069 -37.46 5.58 8.80
N ASP A 1070 -37.19 4.72 9.76
CA ASP A 1070 -36.02 4.79 10.62
C ASP A 1070 -35.19 3.55 10.29
N THR A 1071 -33.96 3.77 9.84
CA THR A 1071 -33.13 2.68 9.33
C THR A 1071 -31.87 2.46 10.16
N ASP A 1072 -31.76 3.00 11.38
CA ASP A 1072 -30.60 2.76 12.25
C ASP A 1072 -30.81 1.61 13.27
N SER A 1073 -29.91 1.50 14.26
CA SER A 1073 -29.93 0.44 15.30
C SER A 1073 -30.96 0.63 16.40
N HIS A 1074 -31.53 1.82 16.55
CA HIS A 1074 -32.42 2.16 17.66
C HIS A 1074 -33.81 2.54 17.15
N PRO A 1075 -34.52 1.64 16.43
CA PRO A 1075 -35.81 1.95 15.79
C PRO A 1075 -36.95 2.35 16.76
N ASN A 1076 -36.68 2.31 18.07
CA ASN A 1076 -37.59 2.65 19.16
C ASN A 1076 -37.09 3.82 20.03
N ASP A 1077 -35.91 4.38 19.79
CA ASP A 1077 -35.34 5.49 20.57
C ASP A 1077 -34.52 6.46 19.70
N PRO A 1078 -35.19 7.38 18.98
CA PRO A 1078 -34.57 8.33 18.04
C PRO A 1078 -33.50 9.26 18.64
N ASN A 1079 -33.35 9.28 19.98
CA ASN A 1079 -32.34 10.10 20.65
C ASN A 1079 -31.00 9.36 20.81
N LYS A 1080 -30.95 8.06 20.46
CA LYS A 1080 -29.74 7.23 20.50
C LYS A 1080 -29.13 6.98 19.12
N ASP A 1081 -29.74 7.57 18.09
CA ASP A 1081 -29.31 7.53 16.71
C ASP A 1081 -27.89 8.09 16.61
N ARG A 1082 -26.94 7.24 16.21
CA ARG A 1082 -25.53 7.63 16.03
C ARG A 1082 -25.26 8.25 14.67
N VAL A 1083 -26.14 7.96 13.72
CA VAL A 1083 -26.10 8.45 12.36
C VAL A 1083 -27.08 9.60 12.25
N GLY A 1084 -26.87 10.57 11.35
CA GLY A 1084 -27.82 11.66 11.08
C GLY A 1084 -29.12 11.14 10.45
N ASN A 1085 -29.85 10.28 11.16
CA ASN A 1085 -31.06 9.62 10.74
C ASN A 1085 -32.19 10.64 10.78
N LEU A 1086 -32.61 11.03 9.59
CA LEU A 1086 -33.57 12.09 9.42
C LEU A 1086 -34.98 11.49 9.59
N VAL A 1087 -35.64 11.73 10.73
CA VAL A 1087 -36.98 11.21 11.07
C VAL A 1087 -38.09 12.28 11.02
N GLY A 1088 -37.98 13.19 10.06
CA GLY A 1088 -38.86 14.35 9.86
C GLY A 1088 -40.28 14.00 9.42
N ALA A 1089 -40.61 14.29 8.17
CA ALA A 1089 -41.99 14.23 7.69
C ALA A 1089 -42.16 13.74 6.25
N GLY A 1090 -43.32 13.14 5.98
CA GLY A 1090 -43.82 12.84 4.64
C GLY A 1090 -45.18 13.51 4.37
N ALA A 1091 -45.38 14.04 3.17
CA ALA A 1091 -46.54 14.88 2.87
C ALA A 1091 -47.20 14.61 1.52
N LEU A 1092 -48.51 14.84 1.47
CA LEU A 1092 -49.29 14.98 0.24
C LEU A 1092 -49.28 16.43 -0.20
N VAL A 1093 -48.76 16.69 -1.41
CA VAL A 1093 -48.69 18.01 -2.01
C VAL A 1093 -49.83 18.18 -3.01
N PHE A 1094 -50.49 19.33 -3.01
CA PHE A 1094 -51.61 19.60 -3.89
C PHE A 1094 -51.76 21.08 -4.21
N ARG A 1095 -52.43 21.35 -5.33
CA ARG A 1095 -52.56 22.71 -5.90
C ARG A 1095 -51.18 23.39 -6.03
N SER A 1096 -50.18 22.63 -6.45
CA SER A 1096 -48.80 23.07 -6.61
C SER A 1096 -48.58 23.73 -7.97
N ASP A 1097 -47.65 24.68 -8.04
CA ASP A 1097 -46.97 25.02 -9.29
C ASP A 1097 -46.05 23.87 -9.76
N SER A 1098 -45.44 24.00 -10.93
CA SER A 1098 -44.60 22.95 -11.54
C SER A 1098 -43.25 22.74 -10.85
N GLU A 1099 -42.90 23.57 -9.87
CA GLU A 1099 -41.61 23.54 -9.16
C GLU A 1099 -41.77 23.24 -7.66
N GLY A 1100 -42.99 23.08 -7.16
CA GLY A 1100 -43.25 22.87 -5.73
C GLY A 1100 -43.03 24.13 -4.88
N LYS A 1101 -42.78 25.29 -5.50
CA LYS A 1101 -42.47 26.53 -4.78
C LYS A 1101 -43.72 27.19 -4.21
N ASN A 1102 -44.84 27.06 -4.89
CA ASN A 1102 -46.14 27.57 -4.47
C ASN A 1102 -47.14 26.42 -4.42
N ALA A 1103 -47.45 25.94 -3.22
CA ALA A 1103 -48.25 24.74 -3.04
C ALA A 1103 -48.90 24.69 -1.65
N TYR A 1104 -49.86 23.78 -1.48
CA TYR A 1104 -50.21 23.27 -0.17
C TYR A 1104 -49.61 21.87 0.04
N ALA A 1105 -49.25 21.57 1.27
CA ALA A 1105 -48.89 20.22 1.69
C ALA A 1105 -49.58 19.87 3.00
N VAL A 1106 -50.03 18.63 3.15
CA VAL A 1106 -50.42 18.08 4.45
C VAL A 1106 -49.46 16.95 4.78
N ASN A 1107 -48.84 17.00 5.95
CA ASN A 1107 -47.78 16.07 6.33
C ASN A 1107 -48.10 15.22 7.57
N VAL A 1108 -47.37 14.11 7.70
CA VAL A 1108 -47.20 13.35 8.94
C VAL A 1108 -45.77 13.60 9.41
N ASP A 1109 -45.61 14.36 10.50
CA ASP A 1109 -44.33 14.83 11.03
C ASP A 1109 -44.02 14.07 12.33
N VAL A 1110 -43.20 13.02 12.21
CA VAL A 1110 -42.86 12.13 13.32
C VAL A 1110 -41.94 12.85 14.31
N LYS A 1111 -40.94 13.58 13.81
CA LYS A 1111 -39.98 14.37 14.61
C LYS A 1111 -40.65 15.29 15.62
N HIS A 1112 -41.70 16.00 15.21
CA HIS A 1112 -42.43 16.90 16.10
C HIS A 1112 -43.73 16.30 16.65
N ASN A 1113 -44.07 15.06 16.25
CA ASN A 1113 -45.29 14.35 16.63
C ASN A 1113 -46.58 15.16 16.34
N VAL A 1114 -46.70 15.65 15.09
CA VAL A 1114 -47.80 16.49 14.62
C VAL A 1114 -48.24 16.16 13.19
N VAL A 1115 -49.45 16.59 12.82
CA VAL A 1115 -49.90 16.72 11.42
C VAL A 1115 -50.01 18.22 11.11
N LYS A 1116 -49.34 18.69 10.06
CA LYS A 1116 -49.40 20.10 9.62
C LYS A 1116 -50.07 20.23 8.27
N LEU A 1117 -50.81 21.33 8.09
CA LEU A 1117 -51.17 21.89 6.79
C LEU A 1117 -50.24 23.06 6.55
N ILE A 1118 -49.42 22.97 5.51
CA ILE A 1118 -48.35 23.90 5.16
C ILE A 1118 -48.72 24.59 3.85
N LYS A 1119 -48.49 25.89 3.78
CA LYS A 1119 -48.55 26.69 2.56
C LYS A 1119 -47.14 27.11 2.17
N PHE A 1120 -46.65 26.60 1.04
CA PHE A 1120 -45.39 27.02 0.46
C PHE A 1120 -45.61 28.29 -0.37
N VAL A 1121 -44.81 29.34 -0.11
CA VAL A 1121 -44.78 30.58 -0.89
C VAL A 1121 -43.34 30.82 -1.32
N ASN A 1122 -43.07 30.80 -2.62
CA ASN A 1122 -41.71 30.91 -3.17
C ASN A 1122 -40.70 29.92 -2.54
N GLY A 1123 -41.15 28.70 -2.25
CA GLY A 1123 -40.35 27.63 -1.65
C GLY A 1123 -40.27 27.66 -0.12
N VAL A 1124 -40.87 28.65 0.54
CA VAL A 1124 -40.86 28.76 2.01
C VAL A 1124 -42.19 28.26 2.58
N GLY A 1125 -42.14 27.26 3.44
CA GLY A 1125 -43.31 26.67 4.10
C GLY A 1125 -43.84 27.52 5.27
N HIS A 1126 -45.14 27.74 5.32
CA HIS A 1126 -45.85 28.42 6.41
C HIS A 1126 -46.99 27.55 6.94
N ASP A 1127 -46.97 27.21 8.23
CA ASP A 1127 -48.02 26.40 8.87
C ASP A 1127 -49.35 27.17 8.92
N LEU A 1128 -50.40 26.62 8.29
CA LEU A 1128 -51.78 27.11 8.35
C LEU A 1128 -52.61 26.41 9.44
N GLY A 1129 -52.19 25.20 9.83
CA GLY A 1129 -52.82 24.44 10.90
C GLY A 1129 -51.94 23.29 11.36
N THR A 1130 -51.93 23.04 12.67
CA THR A 1130 -51.15 21.99 13.31
C THR A 1130 -52.05 21.19 14.23
N TYR A 1131 -51.97 19.87 14.17
CA TYR A 1131 -52.72 18.96 15.01
C TYR A 1131 -51.77 18.04 15.80
N ASN A 1132 -51.91 18.04 17.12
CA ASN A 1132 -51.13 17.20 18.04
C ASN A 1132 -52.01 16.44 19.05
N ASN A 1133 -53.34 16.54 18.94
CA ASN A 1133 -54.32 15.93 19.84
C ASN A 1133 -54.07 16.26 21.34
N ASP A 1134 -53.79 17.52 21.68
CA ASP A 1134 -53.43 17.96 23.04
C ASP A 1134 -52.23 17.19 23.62
N GLY A 1135 -51.27 16.85 22.77
CA GLY A 1135 -50.09 16.06 23.12
C GLY A 1135 -50.32 14.54 23.20
N LYS A 1136 -51.52 14.05 22.86
CA LYS A 1136 -51.85 12.61 22.88
C LYS A 1136 -51.63 11.92 21.54
N LEU A 1137 -51.26 12.64 20.48
CA LEU A 1137 -50.86 12.01 19.22
C LEU A 1137 -49.57 11.21 19.48
N LYS A 1138 -49.42 10.06 18.81
CA LYS A 1138 -48.21 9.23 18.89
C LYS A 1138 -47.88 8.74 17.49
N LEU A 1139 -47.06 9.53 16.81
CA LEU A 1139 -46.46 9.16 15.55
C LEU A 1139 -45.17 8.37 15.81
N GLU A 1140 -44.97 7.30 15.05
CA GLU A 1140 -43.89 6.34 15.19
C GLU A 1140 -43.27 6.14 13.80
N VAL A 1141 -41.95 6.02 13.77
CA VAL A 1141 -41.22 5.58 12.58
C VAL A 1141 -41.55 4.13 12.25
N ASN A 1142 -41.25 3.69 11.03
CA ASN A 1142 -41.51 2.35 10.52
C ASN A 1142 -42.98 1.87 10.58
N LYS A 1143 -43.91 2.80 10.80
CA LYS A 1143 -45.36 2.58 10.78
C LYS A 1143 -46.00 3.29 9.60
N SER A 1144 -46.97 2.63 8.98
CA SER A 1144 -47.74 3.19 7.88
C SER A 1144 -48.95 3.97 8.41
N TYR A 1145 -49.13 5.18 7.92
CA TYR A 1145 -50.24 6.07 8.20
C TYR A 1145 -51.06 6.34 6.95
N HIS A 1146 -52.39 6.29 7.03
CA HIS A 1146 -53.25 6.63 5.92
C HIS A 1146 -53.64 8.11 5.97
N LEU A 1147 -53.03 8.93 5.11
CA LEU A 1147 -53.30 10.36 5.03
C LEU A 1147 -54.26 10.66 3.86
N LYS A 1148 -55.29 11.46 4.13
CA LYS A 1148 -56.27 11.89 3.13
C LYS A 1148 -56.56 13.38 3.25
N VAL A 1149 -56.56 14.08 2.13
CA VAL A 1149 -56.97 15.48 1.99
C VAL A 1149 -58.23 15.56 1.13
N VAL A 1150 -59.19 16.39 1.55
CA VAL A 1150 -60.41 16.70 0.79
C VAL A 1150 -60.50 18.21 0.63
N THR A 1151 -60.64 18.67 -0.61
CA THR A 1151 -60.74 20.08 -0.96
C THR A 1151 -62.05 20.37 -1.69
N VAL A 1152 -62.76 21.42 -1.26
CA VAL A 1152 -63.96 21.95 -1.93
C VAL A 1152 -63.93 23.47 -1.85
N GLY A 1153 -63.69 24.14 -2.97
CA GLY A 1153 -63.43 25.57 -3.03
C GLY A 1153 -62.22 25.95 -2.18
N GLU A 1154 -62.47 26.68 -1.10
CA GLU A 1154 -61.43 27.18 -0.18
C GLU A 1154 -61.24 26.28 1.04
N SER A 1155 -62.17 25.33 1.26
CA SER A 1155 -62.11 24.41 2.39
C SER A 1155 -61.10 23.30 2.13
N ILE A 1156 -60.18 23.13 3.08
CA ILE A 1156 -59.15 22.10 3.10
C ILE A 1156 -59.32 21.28 4.37
N LYS A 1157 -59.66 20.00 4.22
CA LYS A 1157 -59.82 19.04 5.32
C LYS A 1157 -58.81 17.92 5.21
N ALA A 1158 -58.09 17.65 6.28
CA ALA A 1158 -57.18 16.51 6.35
C ALA A 1158 -57.63 15.48 7.37
N TYR A 1159 -57.46 14.22 7.01
CA TYR A 1159 -57.79 13.05 7.81
C TYR A 1159 -56.56 12.16 7.96
N LEU A 1160 -56.22 11.78 9.19
CA LEU A 1160 -55.22 10.77 9.51
C LEU A 1160 -55.94 9.52 10.01
N ASP A 1161 -55.71 8.38 9.37
CA ASP A 1161 -56.35 7.09 9.69
C ASP A 1161 -57.89 7.20 9.80
N GLY A 1162 -58.48 8.02 8.91
CA GLY A 1162 -59.92 8.27 8.86
C GLY A 1162 -60.46 9.31 9.85
N LYS A 1163 -59.66 9.78 10.81
CA LYS A 1163 -60.04 10.83 11.77
C LYS A 1163 -59.75 12.22 11.19
N LEU A 1164 -60.72 13.13 11.24
CA LEU A 1164 -60.50 14.54 10.86
C LEU A 1164 -59.51 15.18 11.85
N VAL A 1165 -58.39 15.71 11.33
CA VAL A 1165 -57.31 16.31 12.12
C VAL A 1165 -57.07 17.78 11.79
N ILE A 1166 -57.35 18.22 10.56
CA ILE A 1166 -57.30 19.63 10.15
C ILE A 1166 -58.57 19.99 9.38
N ASP A 1167 -59.17 21.14 9.70
CA ASP A 1167 -60.27 21.77 8.96
C ASP A 1167 -59.98 23.28 8.89
N LYS A 1168 -59.58 23.77 7.71
CA LYS A 1168 -59.14 25.15 7.48
C LYS A 1168 -59.70 25.68 6.16
N ASN A 1169 -59.75 27.00 6.02
CA ASN A 1169 -60.06 27.67 4.76
C ASN A 1169 -58.88 28.55 4.34
N ASP A 1170 -58.43 28.44 3.10
CA ASP A 1170 -57.42 29.32 2.50
C ASP A 1170 -57.65 29.41 0.98
N GLN A 1171 -57.56 30.62 0.42
CA GLN A 1171 -57.88 30.90 -1.00
C GLN A 1171 -56.65 31.10 -1.90
N THR A 1172 -55.43 30.95 -1.35
CA THR A 1172 -54.19 31.35 -2.04
C THR A 1172 -53.99 30.57 -3.34
N TYR A 1173 -54.16 29.24 -3.31
CA TYR A 1173 -54.06 28.38 -4.50
C TYR A 1173 -55.39 27.68 -4.76
N LYS A 1174 -55.98 27.91 -5.93
CA LYS A 1174 -57.31 27.37 -6.31
C LYS A 1174 -57.24 26.06 -7.08
N GLU A 1175 -56.17 25.88 -7.85
CA GLU A 1175 -55.90 24.70 -8.65
C GLU A 1175 -54.38 24.52 -8.79
N GLY A 1176 -53.94 23.33 -9.19
CA GLY A 1176 -52.54 23.04 -9.47
C GLY A 1176 -52.23 21.55 -9.40
N TYR A 1177 -50.95 21.20 -9.50
CA TYR A 1177 -50.47 19.83 -9.59
C TYR A 1177 -50.57 19.08 -8.25
N PHE A 1178 -50.67 17.75 -8.35
CA PHE A 1178 -50.51 16.83 -7.23
C PHE A 1178 -49.04 16.44 -7.08
N GLY A 1179 -48.63 16.13 -5.86
CA GLY A 1179 -47.27 15.75 -5.56
C GLY A 1179 -47.13 15.01 -4.25
N LEU A 1180 -45.88 14.64 -3.96
CA LEU A 1180 -45.43 14.12 -2.68
C LEU A 1180 -44.25 14.97 -2.23
N ASN A 1181 -44.11 15.14 -0.92
CA ASN A 1181 -42.99 15.85 -0.32
C ASN A 1181 -42.40 15.06 0.84
N VAL A 1182 -41.09 15.15 0.99
CA VAL A 1182 -40.35 14.68 2.16
C VAL A 1182 -39.56 15.84 2.72
N TRP A 1183 -39.46 15.90 4.05
CA TRP A 1183 -38.71 16.92 4.77
C TRP A 1183 -37.89 16.27 5.87
N ASP A 1184 -36.58 16.49 5.88
CA ASP A 1184 -35.64 15.85 6.80
C ASP A 1184 -35.99 14.38 6.99
N SER A 1185 -36.18 13.61 5.91
CA SER A 1185 -36.56 12.21 6.07
C SER A 1185 -36.39 11.32 4.84
N THR A 1186 -36.40 10.00 5.10
CA THR A 1186 -36.67 8.94 4.12
C THR A 1186 -38.11 8.44 4.31
N VAL A 1187 -38.93 8.55 3.27
CA VAL A 1187 -40.36 8.21 3.34
C VAL A 1187 -40.77 7.35 2.17
N VAL A 1188 -41.57 6.32 2.43
CA VAL A 1188 -42.21 5.49 1.40
C VAL A 1188 -43.69 5.85 1.29
N PHE A 1189 -44.12 6.12 0.06
CA PHE A 1189 -45.51 6.40 -0.31
C PHE A 1189 -46.09 5.24 -1.12
N ASN A 1190 -47.29 4.79 -0.77
CA ASN A 1190 -48.00 3.79 -1.55
C ASN A 1190 -49.52 4.03 -1.55
N HIS A 1191 -50.23 3.29 -2.40
CA HIS A 1191 -51.69 3.43 -2.60
C HIS A 1191 -52.15 4.87 -2.85
N VAL A 1192 -51.36 5.63 -3.62
CA VAL A 1192 -51.61 7.04 -3.92
C VAL A 1192 -52.82 7.18 -4.84
N LYS A 1193 -53.88 7.84 -4.38
CA LYS A 1193 -55.17 7.91 -5.09
C LYS A 1193 -55.71 9.33 -5.10
N LYS A 1194 -56.21 9.72 -6.26
CA LYS A 1194 -57.02 10.92 -6.49
C LYS A 1194 -58.38 10.52 -7.05
#